data_AF-A0A7V4EXS2-F1
#
_entry.id   AF-A0A7V4EXS2-F1
#
_cell.length_a   1.000
_cell.length_b   1.000
_cell.length_c   1.000
_cell.angle_alpha   90.00
_cell.angle_beta   90.00
_cell.angle_gamma   90.00
#
_symmetry.space_group_name_H-M   'P 1'
#
loop_
_entity.id
_entity.type
_entity.pdbx_description
1 polymer ?
#
loop_
_entity_poly.entity_id
_entity_poly.type
_entity_poly.pdbx_seq_one_letter_code
_entity_poly.pdbx_strand_id
1 'polypeptide(L)'
;MEGYKYSDACQLAGYNHSFSLTNSEVYQKQLKDKLALLPKNSLRQPVVEKILNQLINLVNAIIDEKQGWVTREERLNNQFEIRIELARELKQSKDERNETYRKQRQRERENAQIVKELETSYGLRPTRNNIIKWRLFHEINNEDKKINAVCLYCGKTFGINDALSGEMVDVDHIIPRTLFFDDSQNNKILVHRACNASKGNLTAYDFMKLKGEEVFKEYIDRVEFLYNQKIISKVKRDRLLTPGNEIPDDFIERQLRETQYISRKSREILNQICYNVWSTSGGVTEKLRKLWGWDDILMQLQLPRYRELGLTEEIVIENSDGSLQKKEVIKGWTKRNDHRHHAIDALTIACTEQGFIQRINTLSSEKTRNELYNEVKDIKFNEKLTLLEKYLIAQRPFTTEYVKDKVSQILVSYKSGKKLATKGRRIIQVNDRKIVAQDNILVPRGPLSEESVYGKIKIIEKDKPIAYLFENPHLIVDFRIKELVEARLQQYQNDVKQALKSIKKEPIFIDDEKSKVLEKAHCYVEKYVIKYPVESIKPNEVDDIVDEKIRQIIRQRFNSVSKESDAFKEPVYFDEQKKIPIRSVRMFTGLTAVEPIRWDENNNPIAFVKPGNNHHIAIYKDENGNYQEHVCTFWHAVERKKYGFPVIIENTSEIWNRILANPDIFPTSFVEKLPADKLQLTYSLQQNEMFIMGLSPEEVQEIIQRKDYSLISRHLYRVQKISTSNYMFRHHLETEIDDSKEAKVSKKFINIQSMKSFFGYNPVKIRINCLGQMVI
;
A
#
# COMPACT_ATOMS: atom_id res chain seq x y z
N MET A 1 -9.08 11.92 54.71
CA MET A 1 -9.46 10.77 53.85
C MET A 1 -9.74 9.59 54.77
N GLU A 2 -10.91 8.97 54.66
CA GLU A 2 -11.41 7.89 55.54
C GLU A 2 -10.80 6.50 55.26
N GLY A 3 -9.71 6.43 54.47
CA GLY A 3 -8.97 5.20 54.24
C GLY A 3 -9.61 4.18 53.29
N TYR A 4 -10.77 4.49 52.70
CA TYR A 4 -11.40 3.63 51.69
C TYR A 4 -10.48 3.34 50.51
N LYS A 5 -10.47 2.09 50.03
CA LYS A 5 -9.85 1.77 48.74
C LYS A 5 -10.61 2.50 47.63
N TYR A 6 -9.92 2.78 46.53
CA TYR A 6 -10.53 3.48 45.39
C TYR A 6 -11.83 2.82 44.90
N SER A 7 -11.90 1.49 44.85
CA SER A 7 -13.11 0.75 44.49
C SER A 7 -14.27 1.05 45.42
N ASP A 8 -14.00 1.06 46.72
CA ASP A 8 -14.97 1.17 47.80
C ASP A 8 -15.47 2.62 47.89
N ALA A 9 -14.54 3.58 47.77
CA ALA A 9 -14.86 5.00 47.67
C ALA A 9 -15.73 5.31 46.45
N CYS A 10 -15.42 4.72 45.29
CA CYS A 10 -16.26 4.86 44.11
C CYS A 10 -17.65 4.27 44.34
N GLN A 11 -17.75 3.06 44.88
CA GLN A 11 -19.03 2.42 45.17
C GLN A 11 -19.88 3.23 46.16
N LEU A 12 -19.28 3.73 47.24
CA LEU A 12 -19.93 4.59 48.22
C LEU A 12 -20.42 5.91 47.62
N ALA A 13 -19.68 6.45 46.65
CA ALA A 13 -20.07 7.62 45.88
C ALA A 13 -21.06 7.30 44.72
N GLY A 14 -21.51 6.05 44.58
CA GLY A 14 -22.43 5.62 43.51
C GLY A 14 -21.78 5.45 42.13
N TYR A 15 -20.45 5.40 42.05
CA TYR A 15 -19.68 5.22 40.81
C TYR A 15 -19.19 3.78 40.63
N ASN A 16 -19.51 3.19 39.47
CA ASN A 16 -18.93 1.92 39.04
C ASN A 16 -17.57 2.15 38.35
N HIS A 17 -16.49 2.08 39.12
CA HIS A 17 -15.13 2.35 38.65
C HIS A 17 -14.59 1.37 37.60
N SER A 18 -15.12 0.15 37.53
CA SER A 18 -14.71 -0.88 36.56
C SER A 18 -15.55 -0.84 35.28
N PHE A 19 -16.66 -0.09 35.28
CA PHE A 19 -17.69 -0.12 34.23
C PHE A 19 -18.19 -1.55 33.90
N SER A 20 -17.98 -2.50 34.81
CA SER A 20 -18.41 -3.88 34.64
C SER A 20 -19.86 -3.99 35.07
N LEU A 21 -20.70 -4.44 34.15
CA LEU A 21 -22.11 -4.72 34.41
C LEU A 21 -22.25 -6.14 34.95
N THR A 22 -23.13 -6.32 35.94
CA THR A 22 -23.64 -7.63 36.35
C THR A 22 -24.51 -8.24 35.25
N ASN A 23 -24.75 -9.55 35.30
CA ASN A 23 -25.62 -10.22 34.31
C ASN A 23 -27.01 -9.57 34.26
N SER A 24 -27.61 -9.25 35.41
CA SER A 24 -28.92 -8.59 35.48
C SER A 24 -28.90 -7.19 34.82
N GLU A 25 -27.85 -6.39 35.06
CA GLU A 25 -27.70 -5.07 34.42
C GLU A 25 -27.46 -5.17 32.91
N VAL A 26 -26.78 -6.23 32.44
CA VAL A 26 -26.63 -6.50 31.01
C VAL A 26 -27.99 -6.81 30.39
N TYR A 27 -28.81 -7.66 31.02
CA TYR A 27 -30.14 -8.03 30.50
C TYR A 27 -31.17 -6.90 30.55
N GLN A 28 -30.99 -5.92 31.44
CA GLN A 28 -31.83 -4.71 31.47
C GLN A 28 -31.45 -3.68 30.39
N LYS A 29 -30.33 -3.88 29.69
CA LYS A 29 -29.84 -2.94 28.70
C LYS A 29 -30.72 -2.95 27.44
N GLN A 30 -31.22 -1.79 27.04
CA GLN A 30 -31.93 -1.69 25.77
C GLN A 30 -30.95 -1.80 24.59
N LEU A 31 -31.05 -2.88 23.82
CA LEU A 31 -30.28 -3.05 22.58
C LEU A 31 -30.77 -2.08 21.52
N LYS A 32 -29.83 -1.52 20.76
CA LYS A 32 -30.13 -0.71 19.58
C LYS A 32 -30.56 -1.59 18.41
N ASP A 33 -31.33 -0.99 17.52
CA ASP A 33 -31.79 -1.63 16.28
C ASP A 33 -30.65 -1.65 15.25
N LYS A 34 -29.82 -0.59 15.25
CA LYS A 34 -28.72 -0.40 14.32
C LYS A 34 -27.58 0.38 14.97
N LEU A 35 -26.35 0.09 14.56
CA LEU A 35 -25.16 0.83 14.95
C LEU A 35 -24.99 2.07 14.07
N ALA A 36 -24.80 3.23 14.70
CA ALA A 36 -24.46 4.47 13.98
C ALA A 36 -22.99 4.45 13.54
N LEU A 37 -22.71 4.96 12.35
CA LEU A 37 -21.33 5.15 11.89
C LEU A 37 -20.61 6.17 12.76
N LEU A 38 -19.34 5.89 13.04
CA LEU A 38 -18.47 6.83 13.74
C LEU A 38 -18.25 8.07 12.87
N PRO A 39 -18.48 9.28 13.41
CA PRO A 39 -18.22 10.51 12.68
C PRO A 39 -16.71 10.69 12.47
N LYS A 40 -16.35 11.47 11.46
CA LYS A 40 -14.94 11.75 11.15
C LYS A 40 -14.28 12.48 12.32
N ASN A 41 -13.07 12.04 12.69
CA ASN A 41 -12.27 12.60 13.78
C ASN A 41 -12.94 12.45 15.16
N SER A 42 -13.82 11.45 15.32
CA SER A 42 -14.37 11.06 16.62
C SER A 42 -13.36 10.29 17.47
N LEU A 43 -12.40 9.63 16.82
CA LEU A 43 -11.27 8.95 17.44
C LEU A 43 -9.97 9.63 17.00
N ARG A 44 -8.91 9.45 17.80
CA ARG A 44 -7.59 10.05 17.52
C ARG A 44 -6.91 9.51 16.26
N GLN A 45 -7.35 8.35 15.75
CA GLN A 45 -6.73 7.64 14.62
C GLN A 45 -7.77 7.34 13.53
N PRO A 46 -7.71 8.02 12.36
CA PRO A 46 -8.67 7.83 11.27
C PRO A 46 -8.71 6.40 10.70
N VAL A 47 -7.59 5.66 10.74
CA VAL A 47 -7.52 4.27 10.28
C VAL A 47 -8.40 3.37 11.16
N VAL A 48 -8.35 3.56 12.49
CA VAL A 48 -9.18 2.86 13.45
C VAL A 48 -10.66 3.16 13.19
N GLU A 49 -11.03 4.42 12.97
CA GLU A 49 -12.41 4.80 12.63
C GLU A 49 -12.91 4.08 11.37
N LYS A 50 -12.07 4.02 10.32
CA LYS A 50 -12.42 3.36 9.06
C LYS A 50 -12.67 1.87 9.26
N ILE A 51 -11.81 1.18 10.03
CA ILE A 51 -11.94 -0.25 10.32
C ILE A 51 -13.20 -0.51 11.15
N LEU A 52 -13.42 0.26 12.23
CA LEU A 52 -14.63 0.14 13.06
C LEU A 52 -15.90 0.44 12.25
N ASN A 53 -15.85 1.37 11.30
CA ASN A 53 -16.97 1.62 10.39
C ASN A 53 -17.19 0.45 9.41
N GLN A 54 -16.17 -0.29 8.99
CA GLN A 54 -16.39 -1.52 8.22
C GLN A 54 -17.04 -2.61 9.06
N LEU A 55 -16.59 -2.79 10.31
CA LEU A 55 -17.23 -3.69 11.28
C LEU A 55 -18.71 -3.31 11.48
N ILE A 56 -19.00 -2.04 11.74
CA ILE A 56 -20.37 -1.52 11.91
C ILE A 56 -21.22 -1.81 10.68
N ASN A 57 -20.71 -1.59 9.47
CA ASN A 57 -21.46 -1.88 8.24
C ASN A 57 -21.77 -3.36 8.08
N LEU A 58 -20.79 -4.24 8.34
CA LEU A 58 -20.97 -5.69 8.26
C LEU A 58 -22.01 -6.16 9.28
N VAL A 59 -21.88 -5.75 10.54
CA VAL A 59 -22.81 -6.12 11.61
C VAL A 59 -24.21 -5.59 11.30
N ASN A 60 -24.34 -4.34 10.86
CA ASN A 60 -25.62 -3.78 10.45
C ASN A 60 -26.27 -4.53 9.28
N ALA A 61 -25.47 -5.10 8.37
CA ALA A 61 -26.00 -5.93 7.29
C ALA A 61 -26.45 -7.31 7.80
N ILE A 62 -25.74 -7.90 8.77
CA ILE A 62 -26.09 -9.18 9.39
C ILE A 62 -27.39 -9.06 10.20
N ILE A 63 -27.60 -7.96 10.92
CA ILE A 63 -28.81 -7.73 11.75
C ILE A 63 -29.94 -6.99 11.01
N ASP A 64 -29.84 -6.86 9.69
CA ASP A 64 -30.89 -6.23 8.90
C ASP A 64 -32.11 -7.16 8.79
N GLU A 65 -33.26 -6.74 9.30
CA GLU A 65 -34.49 -7.56 9.34
C GLU A 65 -34.99 -8.02 7.96
N LYS A 66 -34.59 -7.36 6.86
CA LYS A 66 -35.09 -7.68 5.51
C LYS A 66 -34.19 -8.65 4.75
N GLN A 67 -32.88 -8.56 4.97
CA GLN A 67 -31.88 -9.22 4.12
C GLN A 67 -30.72 -9.84 4.91
N GLY A 68 -30.68 -9.64 6.22
CA GLY A 68 -29.67 -10.15 7.12
C GLY A 68 -29.93 -11.60 7.54
N TRP A 69 -29.17 -12.06 8.52
CA TRP A 69 -29.21 -13.44 9.03
C TRP A 69 -29.69 -13.52 10.48
N VAL A 70 -29.79 -12.39 11.18
CA VAL A 70 -30.11 -12.35 12.61
C VAL A 70 -31.26 -11.38 12.84
N THR A 71 -32.32 -11.89 13.43
CA THR A 71 -33.53 -11.12 13.76
C THR A 71 -33.36 -10.34 15.06
N ARG A 72 -34.20 -9.33 15.25
CA ARG A 72 -34.33 -8.62 16.54
C ARG A 72 -34.72 -9.57 17.66
N GLU A 73 -35.61 -10.52 17.40
CA GLU A 73 -36.10 -11.46 18.39
C GLU A 73 -34.97 -12.33 18.95
N GLU A 74 -34.14 -12.92 18.08
CA GLU A 74 -32.97 -13.72 18.49
C GLU A 74 -32.00 -12.92 19.37
N ARG A 75 -31.81 -11.62 19.07
CA ARG A 75 -30.96 -10.73 19.88
C ARG A 75 -31.56 -10.43 21.25
N LEU A 76 -32.86 -10.14 21.30
CA LEU A 76 -33.57 -9.82 22.55
C LEU A 76 -33.70 -11.05 23.46
N ASN A 77 -33.88 -12.24 22.88
CA ASN A 77 -33.95 -13.51 23.59
C ASN A 77 -32.57 -14.11 23.90
N ASN A 78 -31.48 -13.36 23.66
CA ASN A 78 -30.11 -13.78 23.96
C ASN A 78 -29.68 -15.09 23.24
N GLN A 79 -30.22 -15.33 22.05
CA GLN A 79 -29.87 -16.44 21.15
C GLN A 79 -28.77 -16.07 20.15
N PHE A 80 -28.28 -14.83 20.22
CA PHE A 80 -27.20 -14.32 19.37
C PHE A 80 -26.05 -13.78 20.23
N GLU A 81 -24.83 -14.18 19.89
CA GLU A 81 -23.61 -13.67 20.50
C GLU A 81 -22.56 -13.30 19.45
N ILE A 82 -21.66 -12.40 19.83
CA ILE A 82 -20.56 -11.96 18.97
C ILE A 82 -19.24 -12.29 19.64
N ARG A 83 -18.37 -13.00 18.91
CA ARG A 83 -17.01 -13.30 19.36
C ARG A 83 -16.00 -12.53 18.51
N ILE A 84 -15.07 -11.83 19.16
CA ILE A 84 -14.00 -11.08 18.49
C ILE A 84 -12.62 -11.58 18.95
N GLU A 85 -11.64 -11.52 18.06
CA GLU A 85 -10.25 -11.73 18.45
C GLU A 85 -9.62 -10.42 18.89
N LEU A 86 -8.87 -10.47 20.00
CA LEU A 86 -8.03 -9.39 20.46
C LEU A 86 -6.62 -9.58 19.88
N ALA A 87 -5.97 -8.49 19.47
CA ALA A 87 -4.51 -8.45 19.34
C ALA A 87 -3.79 -8.40 20.70
N ARG A 88 -4.23 -9.24 21.65
CA ARG A 88 -3.53 -9.48 22.89
C ARG A 88 -2.79 -10.81 22.78
N GLU A 89 -1.55 -10.82 23.24
CA GLU A 89 -0.83 -12.05 23.51
C GLU A 89 -1.57 -12.84 24.60
N LEU A 90 -1.35 -14.16 24.65
CA LEU A 90 -1.82 -15.00 25.74
C LEU A 90 -1.36 -14.42 27.10
N LYS A 91 -2.14 -14.68 28.16
CA LYS A 91 -1.71 -14.28 29.51
C LYS A 91 -0.35 -14.88 29.79
N GLN A 92 0.63 -14.01 30.03
CA GLN A 92 1.96 -14.41 30.46
C GLN A 92 1.88 -15.40 31.63
N SER A 93 2.73 -16.42 31.59
CA SER A 93 2.87 -17.39 32.69
C SER A 93 3.25 -16.66 34.00
N LYS A 94 3.16 -17.34 35.15
CA LYS A 94 3.58 -16.74 36.43
C LYS A 94 5.04 -16.29 36.36
N ASP A 95 5.90 -17.08 35.72
CA ASP A 95 7.33 -16.80 35.61
C ASP A 95 7.60 -15.67 34.62
N GLU A 96 6.95 -15.65 33.47
CA GLU A 96 7.03 -14.55 32.49
C GLU A 96 6.54 -13.21 33.07
N ARG A 97 5.46 -13.23 33.88
CA ARG A 97 4.97 -12.04 34.59
C ARG A 97 5.97 -11.55 35.62
N ASN A 98 6.55 -12.46 36.40
CA ASN A 98 7.56 -12.12 37.39
C ASN A 98 8.81 -11.53 36.72
N GLU A 99 9.25 -12.10 35.60
CA GLU A 99 10.36 -11.59 34.82
C GLU A 99 10.05 -10.20 34.23
N THR A 100 8.86 -10.04 33.63
CA THR A 100 8.40 -8.74 33.11
C THR A 100 8.34 -7.68 34.20
N TYR A 101 7.80 -8.02 35.36
CA TYR A 101 7.72 -7.12 36.51
C TYR A 101 9.11 -6.73 37.03
N ARG A 102 10.03 -7.69 37.12
CA ARG A 102 11.44 -7.43 37.49
C ARG A 102 12.09 -6.48 36.49
N LYS A 103 11.95 -6.73 35.18
CA LYS A 103 12.46 -5.86 34.11
C LYS A 103 11.86 -4.46 34.16
N GLN A 104 10.56 -4.32 34.44
CA GLN A 104 9.89 -3.02 34.57
C GLN A 104 10.41 -2.23 35.78
N ARG A 105 10.45 -2.85 36.97
CA ARG A 105 11.00 -2.21 38.17
C ARG A 105 12.45 -1.78 37.99
N GLN A 106 13.26 -2.62 37.34
CA GLN A 106 14.64 -2.28 37.02
C GLN A 106 14.70 -1.03 36.12
N ARG A 107 13.92 -0.98 35.04
CA ARG A 107 13.85 0.19 34.15
C ARG A 107 13.35 1.45 34.84
N GLU A 108 12.40 1.34 35.77
CA GLU A 108 11.90 2.47 36.56
C GLU A 108 13.00 3.05 37.46
N ARG A 109 13.76 2.19 38.14
CA ARG A 109 14.90 2.60 38.97
C ARG A 109 15.99 3.25 38.13
N GLU A 110 16.36 2.64 37.01
CA GLU A 110 17.31 3.20 36.05
C GLU A 110 16.84 4.57 35.54
N ASN A 111 15.56 4.71 35.15
CA ASN A 111 15.01 5.99 34.73
C ASN A 111 15.11 7.06 35.83
N ALA A 112 14.78 6.70 37.08
CA ALA A 112 14.86 7.64 38.20
C ALA A 112 16.31 8.11 38.46
N GLN A 113 17.28 7.21 38.31
CA GLN A 113 18.69 7.56 38.41
C GLN A 113 19.12 8.50 37.27
N ILE A 114 18.77 8.18 36.03
CA ILE A 114 19.08 9.02 34.86
C ILE A 114 18.47 10.41 35.01
N VAL A 115 17.22 10.49 35.48
CA VAL A 115 16.55 11.76 35.77
C VAL A 115 17.36 12.59 36.76
N LYS A 116 17.78 11.97 37.88
CA LYS A 116 18.58 12.64 38.90
C LYS A 116 19.93 13.13 38.36
N GLU A 117 20.61 12.31 37.57
CA GLU A 117 21.90 12.68 36.96
C GLU A 117 21.76 13.82 35.94
N LEU A 118 20.74 13.77 35.08
CA LEU A 118 20.46 14.85 34.12
C LEU A 118 20.20 16.18 34.83
N GLU A 119 19.43 16.17 35.91
CA GLU A 119 19.10 17.38 36.67
C GLU A 119 20.29 17.89 37.51
N THR A 120 20.96 16.99 38.24
CA THR A 120 21.98 17.37 39.24
C THR A 120 23.34 17.65 38.61
N SER A 121 23.78 16.80 37.67
CA SER A 121 25.14 16.85 37.11
C SER A 121 25.23 17.68 35.83
N TYR A 122 24.14 17.78 35.06
CA TYR A 122 24.13 18.46 33.76
C TYR A 122 23.15 19.64 33.69
N GLY A 123 22.32 19.87 34.73
CA GLY A 123 21.36 20.98 34.75
C GLY A 123 20.29 20.89 33.65
N LEU A 124 20.03 19.69 33.11
CA LEU A 124 19.13 19.46 31.99
C LEU A 124 17.78 18.91 32.45
N ARG A 125 16.70 19.39 31.82
CA ARG A 125 15.36 18.85 32.04
C ARG A 125 15.28 17.37 31.59
N PRO A 126 14.69 16.46 32.39
CA PRO A 126 14.59 15.04 32.07
C PRO A 126 13.48 14.76 31.04
N THR A 127 13.69 15.20 29.79
CA THR A 127 12.78 14.89 28.69
C THR A 127 13.01 13.47 28.18
N ARG A 128 12.01 12.86 27.53
CA ARG A 128 12.17 11.54 26.89
C ARG A 128 13.37 11.50 25.93
N ASN A 129 13.65 12.60 25.23
CA ASN A 129 14.78 12.69 24.30
C ASN A 129 16.13 12.69 25.04
N ASN A 130 16.25 13.45 26.13
CA ASN A 130 17.49 13.51 26.91
C ASN A 130 17.78 12.17 27.60
N ILE A 131 16.76 11.49 28.11
CA ILE A 131 16.90 10.13 28.67
C ILE A 131 17.36 9.14 27.59
N ILE A 132 16.83 9.23 26.36
CA ILE A 132 17.26 8.39 25.24
C ILE A 132 18.72 8.67 24.88
N LYS A 133 19.11 9.95 24.74
CA LYS A 133 20.50 10.35 24.45
C LYS A 133 21.48 9.85 25.51
N TRP A 134 21.14 10.06 26.79
CA TRP A 134 21.92 9.54 27.91
C TRP A 134 22.10 8.01 27.80
N ARG A 135 20.99 7.29 27.57
CA ARG A 135 21.04 5.82 27.45
C ARG A 135 21.86 5.35 26.26
N LEU A 136 21.71 5.98 25.10
CA LEU A 136 22.46 5.62 23.91
C LEU A 136 23.95 5.93 24.07
N PHE A 137 24.30 6.99 24.80
CA PHE A 137 25.69 7.31 25.11
C PHE A 137 26.30 6.24 26.02
N HIS A 138 25.66 5.94 27.16
CA HIS A 138 26.14 4.94 28.11
C HIS A 138 26.03 3.50 27.60
N GLU A 139 25.24 3.26 26.54
CA GLU A 139 25.26 1.98 25.83
C GLU A 139 26.61 1.77 25.13
N ILE A 140 27.17 2.79 24.47
CA ILE A 140 28.41 2.67 23.67
C ILE A 140 29.67 3.18 24.39
N ASN A 141 29.51 3.90 25.51
CA ASN A 141 30.59 4.33 26.38
C ASN A 141 30.67 3.42 27.60
N ASN A 142 31.66 2.54 27.64
CA ASN A 142 31.84 1.55 28.71
C ASN A 142 33.24 1.65 29.31
N GLU A 143 33.32 2.22 30.52
CA GLU A 143 34.58 2.45 31.22
C GLU A 143 35.29 1.14 31.60
N ASP A 144 34.53 0.13 32.05
CA ASP A 144 35.08 -1.18 32.45
C ASP A 144 35.81 -1.88 31.30
N LYS A 145 35.26 -1.77 30.08
CA LYS A 145 35.84 -2.35 28.86
C LYS A 145 36.77 -1.39 28.12
N LYS A 146 36.99 -0.18 28.67
CA LYS A 146 37.80 0.90 28.07
C LYS A 146 37.36 1.27 26.66
N ILE A 147 36.04 1.28 26.42
CA ILE A 147 35.44 1.64 25.12
C ILE A 147 34.80 3.02 25.25
N ASN A 148 35.29 3.97 24.46
CA ASN A 148 34.73 5.32 24.39
C ASN A 148 33.57 5.37 23.40
N ALA A 149 32.60 6.26 23.64
CA ALA A 149 31.54 6.54 22.68
C ALA A 149 32.13 7.00 21.33
N VAL A 150 31.77 6.28 20.26
CA VAL A 150 32.16 6.58 18.88
C VAL A 150 30.94 6.71 17.99
N CYS A 151 31.03 7.59 16.99
CA CYS A 151 30.07 7.64 15.91
C CYS A 151 30.23 6.40 15.04
N LEU A 152 29.20 5.55 15.00
CA LEU A 152 29.24 4.31 14.22
C LEU A 152 29.54 4.53 12.74
N TYR A 153 29.20 5.69 12.17
CA TYR A 153 29.48 6.00 10.76
C TYR A 153 30.92 6.47 10.53
N CYS A 154 31.34 7.56 11.17
CA CYS A 154 32.67 8.14 10.89
C CYS A 154 33.80 7.68 11.81
N GLY A 155 33.51 6.88 12.85
CA GLY A 155 34.50 6.34 13.79
C GLY A 155 35.05 7.33 14.81
N LYS A 156 34.74 8.63 14.67
CA LYS A 156 35.21 9.67 15.59
C LYS A 156 34.50 9.56 16.95
N THR A 157 35.25 9.77 18.03
CA THR A 157 34.73 9.82 19.39
C THR A 157 33.91 11.09 19.65
N PHE A 158 33.00 11.03 20.62
CA PHE A 158 32.28 12.20 21.13
C PHE A 158 32.00 12.06 22.62
N GLY A 159 31.86 13.18 23.33
CA GLY A 159 31.58 13.20 24.77
C GLY A 159 30.09 13.19 25.08
N ILE A 160 29.77 12.98 26.36
CA ILE A 160 28.38 13.01 26.86
C ILE A 160 27.73 14.40 26.66
N ASN A 161 28.50 15.48 26.79
CA ASN A 161 28.02 16.83 26.54
C ASN A 161 27.63 17.05 25.07
N ASP A 162 28.39 16.49 24.13
CA ASP A 162 28.06 16.56 22.70
C ASP A 162 26.77 15.79 22.40
N ALA A 163 26.61 14.62 23.01
CA ALA A 163 25.40 13.80 22.89
C ALA A 163 24.16 14.50 23.46
N LEU A 164 24.26 15.07 24.66
CA LEU A 164 23.15 15.72 25.36
C LEU A 164 22.73 17.04 24.70
N SER A 165 23.70 17.91 24.36
CA SER A 165 23.43 19.22 23.72
C SER A 165 22.71 19.09 22.38
N GLY A 166 23.10 18.11 21.55
CA GLY A 166 22.48 17.88 20.25
C GLY A 166 22.99 18.78 19.11
N GLU A 167 24.04 19.56 19.36
CA GLU A 167 24.62 20.47 18.36
C GLU A 167 25.40 19.69 17.30
N MET A 168 26.31 18.82 17.76
CA MET A 168 27.21 18.04 16.89
C MET A 168 26.79 16.58 16.74
N VAL A 169 26.04 16.04 17.69
CA VAL A 169 25.60 14.63 17.74
C VAL A 169 24.07 14.57 17.76
N ASP A 170 23.50 13.67 16.99
CA ASP A 170 22.06 13.47 16.89
C ASP A 170 21.70 11.98 17.00
N VAL A 171 20.43 11.72 17.30
CA VAL A 171 19.87 10.37 17.33
C VAL A 171 19.41 9.99 15.94
N ASP A 172 20.10 9.04 15.30
CA ASP A 172 19.70 8.49 14.02
C ASP A 172 18.88 7.19 14.18
N HIS A 173 18.01 6.94 13.21
CA HIS A 173 17.35 5.66 13.02
C HIS A 173 18.18 4.80 12.07
N ILE A 174 18.79 3.73 12.59
CA ILE A 174 19.67 2.82 11.84
C ILE A 174 19.01 2.41 10.52
N ILE A 175 17.77 1.95 10.61
CA ILE A 175 16.88 1.76 9.47
C ILE A 175 15.83 2.89 9.51
N PRO A 176 15.73 3.72 8.44
CA PRO A 176 14.83 4.87 8.43
C PRO A 176 13.38 4.51 8.69
N ARG A 177 12.67 5.39 9.43
CA ARG A 177 11.27 5.17 9.82
C ARG A 177 10.30 5.04 8.65
N THR A 178 10.64 5.58 7.48
CA THR A 178 9.81 5.44 6.28
C THR A 178 9.93 4.05 5.66
N LEU A 179 11.04 3.35 5.92
CA LEU A 179 11.31 2.00 5.41
C LEU A 179 10.93 0.94 6.45
N PHE A 180 11.24 1.19 7.72
CA PHE A 180 10.98 0.28 8.83
C PHE A 180 10.41 1.06 10.01
N PHE A 181 9.11 0.88 10.30
CA PHE A 181 8.33 1.67 11.26
C PHE A 181 8.66 1.36 12.74
N ASP A 182 9.95 1.26 13.06
CA ASP A 182 10.46 0.92 14.38
C ASP A 182 11.11 2.14 15.07
N ASP A 183 10.52 2.57 16.19
CA ASP A 183 11.03 3.63 17.05
C ASP A 183 11.68 3.10 18.35
N SER A 184 11.89 1.78 18.44
CA SER A 184 12.57 1.14 19.56
C SER A 184 14.03 1.62 19.69
N GLN A 185 14.57 1.51 20.89
CA GLN A 185 15.96 1.87 21.18
C GLN A 185 16.96 1.00 20.39
N ASN A 186 16.57 -0.22 20.01
CA ASN A 186 17.40 -1.10 19.19
C ASN A 186 17.57 -0.59 17.75
N ASN A 187 16.70 0.32 17.27
CA ASN A 187 16.83 0.98 15.96
C ASN A 187 17.44 2.38 16.06
N LYS A 188 17.98 2.76 17.23
CA LYS A 188 18.52 4.10 17.48
C LYS A 188 19.98 4.04 17.89
N ILE A 189 20.75 5.00 17.38
CA ILE A 189 22.16 5.21 17.73
C ILE A 189 22.46 6.70 17.80
N LEU A 190 23.55 7.06 18.47
CA LEU A 190 24.11 8.41 18.42
C LEU A 190 25.16 8.50 17.32
N VAL A 191 25.02 9.51 16.46
CA VAL A 191 25.94 9.77 15.36
C VAL A 191 26.18 11.26 15.20
N HIS A 192 27.27 11.64 14.55
CA HIS A 192 27.48 13.04 14.20
C HIS A 192 26.37 13.53 13.26
N ARG A 193 25.89 14.74 13.49
CA ARG A 193 24.77 15.36 12.76
C ARG A 193 25.05 15.43 11.25
N ALA A 194 26.29 15.71 10.85
CA ALA A 194 26.72 15.69 9.45
C ALA A 194 26.61 14.29 8.80
N CYS A 195 26.91 13.23 9.56
CA CYS A 195 26.74 11.85 9.10
C CYS A 195 25.25 11.49 8.97
N ASN A 196 24.42 11.88 9.95
CA ASN A 196 22.98 11.68 9.89
C ASN A 196 22.36 12.36 8.65
N ALA A 197 22.69 13.64 8.43
CA ALA A 197 22.24 14.40 7.28
C ALA A 197 22.68 13.78 5.94
N SER A 198 23.91 13.26 5.88
CA SER A 198 24.44 12.62 4.66
C SER A 198 23.82 11.25 4.38
N LYS A 199 23.42 10.50 5.43
CA LYS A 199 22.74 9.21 5.29
C LYS A 199 21.34 9.37 4.68
N GLY A 200 20.64 10.43 5.05
CA GLY A 200 19.29 10.70 4.55
C GLY A 200 18.35 9.53 4.82
N ASN A 201 17.73 8.99 3.76
CA ASN A 201 16.75 7.91 3.86
C ASN A 201 17.30 6.51 3.52
N LEU A 202 18.62 6.33 3.59
CA LEU A 202 19.27 5.04 3.39
C LEU A 202 19.36 4.26 4.71
N THR A 203 19.50 2.94 4.63
CA THR A 203 19.91 2.13 5.79
C THR A 203 21.35 2.48 6.19
N ALA A 204 21.71 2.20 7.44
CA ALA A 204 23.10 2.30 7.89
C ALA A 204 24.05 1.49 7.00
N TYR A 205 23.65 0.27 6.62
CA TYR A 205 24.41 -0.62 5.74
C TYR A 205 24.64 0.02 4.36
N ASP A 206 23.56 0.43 3.68
CA ASP A 206 23.64 0.98 2.33
C ASP A 206 24.43 2.30 2.30
N PHE A 207 24.21 3.15 3.31
CA PHE A 207 24.95 4.41 3.45
C PHE A 207 26.45 4.17 3.55
N MET A 208 26.89 3.23 4.39
CA MET A 208 28.31 2.93 4.57
C MET A 208 28.90 2.22 3.35
N LYS A 209 28.11 1.38 2.67
CA LYS A 209 28.53 0.71 1.42
C LYS A 209 28.82 1.71 0.29
N LEU A 210 28.07 2.81 0.21
CA LEU A 210 28.30 3.86 -0.78
C LEU A 210 29.61 4.64 -0.57
N LYS A 211 30.23 4.55 0.61
CA LYS A 211 31.50 5.25 0.94
C LYS A 211 32.75 4.54 0.44
N GLY A 212 32.62 3.35 -0.18
CA GLY A 212 33.73 2.55 -0.70
C GLY A 212 34.06 1.35 0.19
N GLU A 213 34.78 0.37 -0.39
CA GLU A 213 35.00 -0.95 0.24
C GLU A 213 35.79 -0.88 1.56
N GLU A 214 36.81 -0.02 1.64
CA GLU A 214 37.65 0.14 2.83
C GLU A 214 36.86 0.71 4.01
N VAL A 215 36.18 1.85 3.81
CA VAL A 215 35.34 2.49 4.83
C VAL A 215 34.19 1.57 5.26
N PHE A 216 33.64 0.80 4.32
CA PHE A 216 32.58 -0.15 4.61
C PHE A 216 33.07 -1.32 5.46
N LYS A 217 34.28 -1.83 5.19
CA LYS A 217 34.90 -2.86 6.02
C LYS A 217 35.16 -2.36 7.44
N GLU A 218 35.72 -1.17 7.59
CA GLU A 218 35.92 -0.54 8.91
C GLU A 218 34.61 -0.40 9.70
N TYR A 219 33.52 -0.07 9.01
CA TYR A 219 32.19 -0.01 9.61
C TYR A 219 31.73 -1.37 10.13
N ILE A 220 31.84 -2.42 9.31
CA ILE A 220 31.48 -3.79 9.71
C ILE A 220 32.32 -4.22 10.91
N ASP A 221 33.63 -4.01 10.86
CA ASP A 221 34.56 -4.38 11.93
C ASP A 221 34.20 -3.66 13.23
N ARG A 222 33.81 -2.38 13.17
CA ARG A 222 33.36 -1.61 14.33
C ARG A 222 32.05 -2.16 14.92
N VAL A 223 31.08 -2.51 14.07
CA VAL A 223 29.80 -3.08 14.51
C VAL A 223 30.02 -4.45 15.15
N GLU A 224 30.79 -5.32 14.51
CA GLU A 224 31.09 -6.65 15.03
C GLU A 224 31.94 -6.59 16.30
N PHE A 225 32.89 -5.67 16.39
CA PHE A 225 33.64 -5.43 17.62
C PHE A 225 32.71 -5.10 18.79
N LEU A 226 31.78 -4.16 18.62
CA LEU A 226 30.82 -3.80 19.66
C LEU A 226 29.90 -4.97 20.03
N TYR A 227 29.50 -5.79 19.06
CA TYR A 227 28.67 -6.98 19.32
C TYR A 227 29.43 -8.07 20.08
N ASN A 228 30.66 -8.38 19.65
CA ASN A 228 31.53 -9.37 20.28
C ASN A 228 31.91 -8.96 21.71
N GLN A 229 32.08 -7.66 21.95
CA GLN A 229 32.27 -7.09 23.28
C GLN A 229 30.97 -7.03 24.11
N LYS A 230 29.84 -7.54 23.59
CA LYS A 230 28.50 -7.50 24.23
C LYS A 230 28.07 -6.09 24.64
N ILE A 231 28.49 -5.08 23.87
CA ILE A 231 28.10 -3.68 24.04
C ILE A 231 26.73 -3.45 23.40
N ILE A 232 26.54 -3.95 22.18
CA ILE A 232 25.26 -3.91 21.48
C ILE A 232 24.58 -5.29 21.47
N SER A 233 23.25 -5.30 21.42
CA SER A 233 22.46 -6.54 21.31
C SER A 233 22.56 -7.14 19.90
N LYS A 234 22.31 -8.44 19.78
CA LYS A 234 22.21 -9.12 18.48
C LYS A 234 21.24 -8.41 17.54
N VAL A 235 20.07 -8.03 18.06
CA VAL A 235 19.03 -7.31 17.30
C VAL A 235 19.55 -5.97 16.75
N LYS A 236 20.31 -5.21 17.54
CA LYS A 236 20.91 -3.94 17.10
C LYS A 236 22.01 -4.17 16.06
N ARG A 237 22.86 -5.19 16.24
CA ARG A 237 23.88 -5.60 15.26
C ARG A 237 23.23 -5.97 13.93
N ASP A 238 22.20 -6.81 13.96
CA ASP A 238 21.52 -7.27 12.75
C ASP A 238 20.92 -6.07 12.00
N ARG A 239 20.29 -5.11 12.68
CA ARG A 239 19.78 -3.87 12.06
C ARG A 239 20.86 -2.99 11.44
N LEU A 240 22.00 -2.84 12.11
CA LEU A 240 23.15 -2.09 11.60
C LEU A 240 23.70 -2.71 10.30
N LEU A 241 23.51 -4.02 10.11
CA LEU A 241 24.03 -4.77 8.99
C LEU A 241 22.95 -5.25 8.02
N THR A 242 21.71 -4.78 8.15
CA THR A 242 20.60 -5.13 7.24
C THR A 242 20.62 -4.21 6.03
N PRO A 243 20.80 -4.72 4.80
CA PRO A 243 20.66 -3.93 3.59
C PRO A 243 19.20 -3.60 3.30
N GLY A 244 18.95 -2.51 2.56
CA GLY A 244 17.60 -2.00 2.32
C GLY A 244 16.65 -2.97 1.64
N ASN A 245 17.17 -3.90 0.83
CA ASN A 245 16.40 -4.93 0.12
C ASN A 245 16.03 -6.13 1.00
N GLU A 246 16.61 -6.27 2.19
CA GLU A 246 16.34 -7.35 3.14
C GLU A 246 15.58 -6.87 4.38
N ILE A 247 15.19 -5.59 4.42
CA ILE A 247 14.31 -5.09 5.49
C ILE A 247 13.01 -5.92 5.44
N PRO A 248 12.64 -6.60 6.53
CA PRO A 248 11.34 -7.26 6.58
C PRO A 248 10.24 -6.21 6.44
N ASP A 249 9.24 -6.48 5.61
CA ASP A 249 8.05 -5.62 5.41
C ASP A 249 7.18 -5.47 6.69
N ASP A 250 7.67 -5.92 7.85
CA ASP A 250 6.91 -6.12 9.06
C ASP A 250 6.59 -4.80 9.80
N PHE A 251 5.48 -4.26 9.33
CA PHE A 251 4.59 -3.22 9.82
C PHE A 251 3.99 -3.49 11.23
N ILE A 252 4.63 -4.33 12.06
CA ILE A 252 3.95 -5.04 13.16
C ILE A 252 3.69 -4.17 14.41
N GLU A 253 4.65 -3.44 14.96
CA GLU A 253 4.49 -2.87 16.31
C GLU A 253 3.39 -1.80 16.42
N ARG A 254 3.29 -0.91 15.42
CA ARG A 254 2.22 0.11 15.39
C ARG A 254 0.85 -0.52 15.19
N GLN A 255 0.75 -1.49 14.28
CA GLN A 255 -0.50 -2.22 14.07
C GLN A 255 -0.91 -3.00 15.32
N LEU A 256 -0.01 -3.63 16.07
CA LEU A 256 -0.37 -4.34 17.29
C LEU A 256 -1.09 -3.42 18.31
N ARG A 257 -0.58 -2.21 18.53
CA ARG A 257 -1.22 -1.22 19.43
C ARG A 257 -2.56 -0.71 18.86
N GLU A 258 -2.61 -0.44 17.56
CA GLU A 258 -3.84 -0.02 16.88
C GLU A 258 -4.91 -1.13 16.96
N THR A 259 -4.54 -2.39 16.73
CA THR A 259 -5.42 -3.56 16.80
C THR A 259 -5.92 -3.82 18.23
N GLN A 260 -5.10 -3.59 19.26
CA GLN A 260 -5.56 -3.62 20.67
C GLN A 260 -6.60 -2.54 20.97
N TYR A 261 -6.42 -1.32 20.43
CA TYR A 261 -7.39 -0.24 20.58
C TYR A 261 -8.68 -0.52 19.80
N ILE A 262 -8.56 -0.99 18.54
CA ILE A 262 -9.68 -1.45 17.71
C ILE A 262 -10.48 -2.49 18.48
N SER A 263 -9.85 -3.53 19.01
CA SER A 263 -10.54 -4.62 19.69
C SER A 263 -11.37 -4.15 20.90
N ARG A 264 -10.81 -3.24 21.72
CA ARG A 264 -11.54 -2.64 22.86
C ARG A 264 -12.74 -1.82 22.40
N LYS A 265 -12.54 -0.96 21.40
CA LYS A 265 -13.62 -0.12 20.86
C LYS A 265 -14.67 -0.93 20.11
N SER A 266 -14.29 -2.00 19.42
CA SER A 266 -15.21 -2.97 18.82
C SER A 266 -16.13 -3.55 19.88
N ARG A 267 -15.61 -4.05 21.00
CA ARG A 267 -16.44 -4.59 22.08
C ARG A 267 -17.43 -3.56 22.64
N GLU A 268 -16.97 -2.33 22.88
CA GLU A 268 -17.83 -1.23 23.34
C GLU A 268 -18.97 -0.93 22.36
N ILE A 269 -18.69 -0.93 21.06
CA ILE A 269 -19.67 -0.68 20.00
C ILE A 269 -20.65 -1.86 19.87
N LEU A 270 -20.15 -3.10 19.80
CA LEU A 270 -20.96 -4.30 19.58
C LEU A 270 -21.89 -4.60 20.77
N ASN A 271 -21.47 -4.26 21.99
CA ASN A 271 -22.30 -4.34 23.19
C ASN A 271 -23.56 -3.45 23.11
N GLN A 272 -23.69 -2.56 22.13
CA GLN A 272 -24.91 -1.77 21.93
C GLN A 272 -26.01 -2.55 21.19
N ILE A 273 -25.69 -3.65 20.51
CA ILE A 273 -26.64 -4.43 19.70
C ILE A 273 -26.71 -5.91 20.08
N CYS A 274 -25.82 -6.36 20.97
CA CYS A 274 -25.75 -7.73 21.47
C CYS A 274 -25.35 -7.71 22.95
N TYR A 275 -25.99 -8.57 23.77
CA TYR A 275 -25.66 -8.72 25.20
C TYR A 275 -24.32 -9.42 25.41
N ASN A 276 -24.07 -10.47 24.62
CA ASN A 276 -22.92 -11.36 24.77
C ASN A 276 -21.84 -11.06 23.73
N VAL A 277 -20.91 -10.18 24.09
CA VAL A 277 -19.70 -9.92 23.27
C VAL A 277 -18.46 -10.46 23.96
N TRP A 278 -17.96 -11.57 23.43
CA TRP A 278 -16.81 -12.30 23.93
C TRP A 278 -15.54 -11.97 23.17
N SER A 279 -14.41 -12.24 23.82
CA SER A 279 -13.10 -11.97 23.24
C SER A 279 -12.15 -13.15 23.42
N THR A 280 -11.40 -13.50 22.37
CA THR A 280 -10.32 -14.51 22.39
C THR A 280 -8.97 -13.88 22.05
N SER A 281 -7.86 -14.59 22.25
CA SER A 281 -6.52 -14.15 21.82
C SER A 281 -6.07 -14.93 20.59
N GLY A 282 -5.20 -14.31 19.77
CA GLY A 282 -4.66 -14.94 18.55
C GLY A 282 -4.00 -16.29 18.80
N GLY A 283 -3.30 -16.45 19.92
CA GLY A 283 -2.67 -17.73 20.27
C GLY A 283 -3.67 -18.86 20.57
N VAL A 284 -4.85 -18.54 21.12
CA VAL A 284 -5.92 -19.55 21.29
C VAL A 284 -6.50 -19.94 19.93
N THR A 285 -6.79 -18.95 19.08
CA THR A 285 -7.31 -19.18 17.72
C THR A 285 -6.35 -20.06 16.91
N GLU A 286 -5.05 -19.74 16.92
CA GLU A 286 -4.03 -20.52 16.23
C GLU A 286 -3.96 -21.97 16.75
N LYS A 287 -3.94 -22.14 18.08
CA LYS A 287 -3.89 -23.48 18.69
C LYS A 287 -5.12 -24.32 18.30
N LEU A 288 -6.32 -23.75 18.41
CA LEU A 288 -7.56 -24.45 18.04
C LEU A 288 -7.60 -24.80 16.55
N ARG A 289 -7.24 -23.86 15.68
CA ARG A 289 -7.21 -24.08 14.22
C ARG A 289 -6.25 -25.20 13.83
N LYS A 290 -5.08 -25.30 14.50
CA LYS A 290 -4.13 -26.40 14.31
C LYS A 290 -4.71 -27.73 14.79
N LEU A 291 -5.24 -27.78 16.03
CA LEU A 291 -5.79 -29.00 16.61
C LEU A 291 -7.02 -29.52 15.86
N TRP A 292 -7.87 -28.64 15.34
CA TRP A 292 -9.03 -29.02 14.54
C TRP A 292 -8.70 -29.41 13.10
N GLY A 293 -7.44 -29.23 12.69
CA GLY A 293 -6.95 -29.55 11.34
C GLY A 293 -7.41 -28.56 10.27
N TRP A 294 -7.70 -27.31 10.64
CA TRP A 294 -8.20 -26.28 9.71
C TRP A 294 -7.08 -25.44 9.09
N ASP A 295 -5.85 -25.52 9.62
CA ASP A 295 -4.70 -24.71 9.17
C ASP A 295 -4.26 -25.05 7.73
N ASP A 296 -4.39 -26.31 7.33
CA ASP A 296 -3.96 -26.81 6.01
C ASP A 296 -5.03 -26.69 4.91
N ILE A 297 -6.27 -26.29 5.24
CA ILE A 297 -7.41 -26.31 4.31
C ILE A 297 -7.12 -25.54 3.02
N LEU A 298 -6.56 -24.32 3.14
CA LEU A 298 -6.30 -23.46 1.98
C LEU A 298 -5.21 -24.04 1.09
N MET A 299 -4.16 -24.62 1.68
CA MET A 299 -3.12 -25.30 0.93
C MET A 299 -3.70 -26.49 0.16
N GLN A 300 -4.51 -27.32 0.82
CA GLN A 300 -5.15 -28.48 0.18
C GLN A 300 -6.07 -28.09 -0.97
N LEU A 301 -6.82 -26.97 -0.85
CA LEU A 301 -7.67 -26.46 -1.93
C LEU A 301 -6.87 -25.99 -3.15
N GLN A 302 -5.66 -25.49 -2.93
CA GLN A 302 -4.80 -24.99 -4.01
C GLN A 302 -3.84 -26.05 -4.57
N LEU A 303 -3.53 -27.09 -3.79
CA LEU A 303 -2.51 -28.10 -4.11
C LEU A 303 -2.65 -28.70 -5.51
N PRO A 304 -3.85 -29.12 -6.00
CA PRO A 304 -3.98 -29.68 -7.34
C PRO A 304 -3.46 -28.75 -8.44
N ARG A 305 -3.79 -27.45 -8.35
CA ARG A 305 -3.37 -26.43 -9.32
C ARG A 305 -1.85 -26.26 -9.35
N TYR A 306 -1.18 -26.27 -8.21
CA TYR A 306 0.28 -26.10 -8.14
C TYR A 306 1.03 -27.37 -8.49
N ARG A 307 0.46 -28.54 -8.20
CA ARG A 307 1.02 -29.84 -8.58
C ARG A 307 1.10 -29.99 -10.10
N GLU A 308 0.02 -29.64 -10.82
CA GLU A 308 0.00 -29.63 -12.29
C GLU A 308 1.09 -28.75 -12.91
N LEU A 309 1.57 -27.75 -12.17
CA LEU A 309 2.60 -26.81 -12.61
C LEU A 309 4.02 -27.16 -12.14
N GLY A 310 4.21 -28.28 -11.41
CA GLY A 310 5.50 -28.65 -10.85
C GLY A 310 6.01 -27.72 -9.73
N LEU A 311 5.09 -27.00 -9.07
CA LEU A 311 5.39 -26.00 -8.04
C LEU A 311 5.21 -26.54 -6.61
N THR A 312 5.17 -27.86 -6.46
CA THR A 312 5.12 -28.53 -5.15
C THR A 312 6.50 -29.11 -4.77
N GLU A 313 6.69 -29.34 -3.47
CA GLU A 313 7.86 -30.01 -2.92
C GLU A 313 7.44 -30.98 -1.82
N GLU A 314 8.23 -32.03 -1.63
CA GLU A 314 8.06 -32.94 -0.49
C GLU A 314 8.91 -32.41 0.68
N ILE A 315 8.25 -32.09 1.79
CA ILE A 315 8.93 -31.83 3.05
C ILE A 315 8.80 -33.05 3.97
N VAL A 316 9.86 -33.29 4.74
CA VAL A 316 9.85 -34.30 5.81
C VAL A 316 9.49 -33.60 7.11
N ILE A 317 8.38 -34.01 7.70
CA ILE A 317 7.91 -33.51 8.99
C ILE A 317 8.23 -34.60 10.03
N GLU A 318 8.97 -34.23 11.05
CA GLU A 318 9.17 -35.08 12.23
C GLU A 318 7.96 -34.93 13.15
N ASN A 319 7.25 -36.03 13.37
CA ASN A 319 6.12 -36.10 14.28
C ASN A 319 6.60 -36.12 15.74
N SER A 320 5.70 -35.84 16.68
CA SER A 320 6.01 -35.81 18.12
C SER A 320 6.47 -37.16 18.70
N ASP A 321 6.31 -38.25 17.96
CA ASP A 321 6.78 -39.59 18.28
C ASP A 321 8.13 -39.94 17.63
N GLY A 322 8.75 -39.01 16.89
CA GLY A 322 10.00 -39.20 16.15
C GLY A 322 9.83 -39.87 14.78
N SER A 323 8.58 -40.14 14.35
CA SER A 323 8.32 -40.67 13.01
C SER A 323 8.46 -39.58 11.94
N LEU A 324 9.07 -39.92 10.80
CA LEU A 324 9.24 -39.00 9.68
C LEU A 324 8.08 -39.19 8.69
N GLN A 325 7.23 -38.17 8.57
CA GLN A 325 6.16 -38.14 7.57
C GLN A 325 6.55 -37.28 6.38
N LYS A 326 6.44 -37.83 5.17
CA LYS A 326 6.52 -37.02 3.94
C LYS A 326 5.19 -36.32 3.70
N LYS A 327 5.23 -35.00 3.54
CA LYS A 327 4.06 -34.18 3.20
C LYS A 327 4.38 -33.38 1.95
N GLU A 328 3.53 -33.51 0.94
CA GLU A 328 3.58 -32.63 -0.23
C GLU A 328 3.02 -31.25 0.14
N VAL A 329 3.79 -30.21 -0.15
CA VAL A 329 3.44 -28.82 0.12
C VAL A 329 3.70 -27.96 -1.11
N ILE A 330 3.06 -26.79 -1.17
CA ILE A 330 3.34 -25.79 -2.20
C ILE A 330 4.59 -25.00 -1.79
N LYS A 331 5.55 -24.83 -2.70
CA LYS A 331 6.81 -24.12 -2.42
C LYS A 331 6.54 -22.70 -1.91
N GLY A 332 7.12 -22.36 -0.74
CA GLY A 332 6.99 -21.04 -0.14
C GLY A 332 5.57 -20.67 0.32
N TRP A 333 4.66 -21.63 0.43
CA TRP A 333 3.26 -21.38 0.78
C TRP A 333 3.08 -21.01 2.24
N THR A 334 2.27 -19.98 2.46
CA THR A 334 1.70 -19.66 3.76
C THR A 334 0.19 -19.50 3.61
N LYS A 335 -0.57 -19.78 4.68
CA LYS A 335 -2.03 -19.52 4.67
C LYS A 335 -2.37 -18.06 4.33
N ARG A 336 -1.44 -17.13 4.57
CA ARG A 336 -1.60 -15.70 4.32
C ARG A 336 -1.57 -15.35 2.84
N ASN A 337 -1.20 -16.28 1.95
CA ASN A 337 -1.28 -16.06 0.50
C ASN A 337 -2.72 -16.13 -0.05
N ASP A 338 -3.68 -16.58 0.76
CA ASP A 338 -5.09 -16.71 0.37
C ASP A 338 -6.00 -15.95 1.34
N HIS A 339 -6.74 -14.95 0.86
CA HIS A 339 -7.59 -14.06 1.66
C HIS A 339 -8.63 -14.79 2.53
N ARG A 340 -9.01 -16.03 2.19
CA ARG A 340 -9.98 -16.82 2.96
C ARG A 340 -9.46 -17.23 4.34
N HIS A 341 -8.18 -17.07 4.64
CA HIS A 341 -7.64 -17.34 5.98
C HIS A 341 -8.34 -16.51 7.06
N HIS A 342 -8.76 -15.28 6.75
CA HIS A 342 -9.55 -14.46 7.67
C HIS A 342 -10.90 -15.09 8.03
N ALA A 343 -11.54 -15.78 7.07
CA ALA A 343 -12.81 -16.45 7.32
C ALA A 343 -12.63 -17.73 8.14
N ILE A 344 -11.53 -18.48 7.94
CA ILE A 344 -11.18 -19.63 8.78
C ILE A 344 -10.90 -19.16 10.21
N ASP A 345 -10.12 -18.09 10.38
CA ASP A 345 -9.84 -17.52 11.70
C ASP A 345 -11.16 -17.05 12.36
N ALA A 346 -12.04 -16.37 11.62
CA ALA A 346 -13.37 -15.96 12.10
C ALA A 346 -14.25 -17.16 12.51
N LEU A 347 -14.24 -18.25 11.76
CA LEU A 347 -14.94 -19.49 12.11
C LEU A 347 -14.37 -20.09 13.40
N THR A 348 -13.05 -20.14 13.53
CA THR A 348 -12.39 -20.62 14.76
C THR A 348 -12.77 -19.76 15.96
N ILE A 349 -12.77 -18.43 15.82
CA ILE A 349 -13.19 -17.50 16.86
C ILE A 349 -14.66 -17.73 17.23
N ALA A 350 -15.55 -17.87 16.24
CA ALA A 350 -16.97 -18.15 16.46
C ALA A 350 -17.17 -19.47 17.23
N CYS A 351 -16.35 -20.49 16.96
CA CYS A 351 -16.39 -21.78 17.66
C CYS A 351 -15.63 -21.79 19.00
N THR A 352 -14.92 -20.72 19.38
CA THR A 352 -14.11 -20.68 20.61
C THR A 352 -14.93 -20.33 21.85
N GLU A 353 -15.22 -21.33 22.67
CA GLU A 353 -15.99 -21.14 23.90
C GLU A 353 -15.16 -20.58 25.06
N GLN A 354 -15.81 -19.84 25.97
CA GLN A 354 -15.17 -19.36 27.20
C GLN A 354 -14.66 -20.52 28.07
N GLY A 355 -15.34 -21.68 28.04
CA GLY A 355 -14.90 -22.89 28.72
C GLY A 355 -13.52 -23.37 28.25
N PHE A 356 -13.21 -23.27 26.96
CA PHE A 356 -11.88 -23.63 26.43
C PHE A 356 -10.81 -22.70 26.99
N ILE A 357 -11.07 -21.38 26.98
CA ILE A 357 -10.16 -20.36 27.51
C ILE A 357 -9.93 -20.56 29.01
N GLN A 358 -10.99 -20.84 29.77
CA GLN A 358 -10.88 -21.09 31.20
C GLN A 358 -10.01 -22.31 31.48
N ARG A 359 -10.28 -23.45 30.82
CA ARG A 359 -9.52 -24.69 30.99
C ARG A 359 -8.06 -24.57 30.55
N ILE A 360 -7.76 -23.78 29.51
CA ILE A 360 -6.38 -23.42 29.13
C ILE A 360 -5.67 -22.68 30.28
N ASN A 361 -6.36 -21.73 30.92
CA ASN A 361 -5.78 -20.93 32.01
C ASN A 361 -5.71 -21.68 33.36
N THR A 362 -6.55 -22.68 33.59
CA THR A 362 -6.65 -23.43 34.87
C THR A 362 -6.12 -24.87 34.77
N LEU A 363 -5.36 -25.20 33.71
CA LEU A 363 -4.83 -26.55 33.47
C LEU A 363 -3.95 -27.08 34.62
N SER A 364 -3.33 -26.19 35.41
CA SER A 364 -2.54 -26.55 36.57
C SER A 364 -3.37 -27.02 37.78
N SER A 365 -4.70 -26.82 37.77
CA SER A 365 -5.60 -27.26 38.83
C SER A 365 -5.97 -28.73 38.66
N GLU A 366 -5.88 -29.49 39.75
CA GLU A 366 -6.22 -30.92 39.80
C GLU A 366 -7.67 -31.20 39.40
N LYS A 367 -8.60 -30.34 39.84
CA LYS A 367 -10.03 -30.43 39.48
C LYS A 367 -10.24 -30.38 37.96
N THR A 368 -9.65 -29.37 37.29
CA THR A 368 -9.73 -29.22 35.83
C THR A 368 -9.15 -30.44 35.11
N ARG A 369 -8.05 -31.01 35.61
CA ARG A 369 -7.41 -32.19 35.01
C ARG A 369 -8.29 -33.44 35.09
N ASN A 370 -8.96 -33.66 36.22
CA ASN A 370 -9.85 -34.80 36.40
C ASN A 370 -11.11 -34.70 35.52
N GLU A 371 -11.69 -33.50 35.41
CA GLU A 371 -12.81 -33.22 34.49
C GLU A 371 -12.42 -33.51 33.04
N LEU A 372 -11.30 -32.95 32.58
CA LEU A 372 -10.78 -33.18 31.23
C LEU A 372 -10.55 -34.67 30.93
N TYR A 373 -9.97 -35.41 31.89
CA TYR A 373 -9.72 -36.85 31.74
C TYR A 373 -11.01 -37.64 31.56
N ASN A 374 -12.04 -37.36 32.36
CA ASN A 374 -13.32 -38.04 32.26
C ASN A 374 -14.03 -37.79 30.92
N GLU A 375 -13.86 -36.61 30.32
CA GLU A 375 -14.47 -36.26 29.03
C GLU A 375 -13.77 -36.92 27.82
N VAL A 376 -12.52 -37.39 27.96
CA VAL A 376 -11.73 -37.94 26.84
C VAL A 376 -11.27 -39.39 27.02
N LYS A 377 -11.51 -40.01 28.18
CA LYS A 377 -11.04 -41.36 28.52
C LYS A 377 -11.48 -42.44 27.52
N ASP A 378 -12.65 -42.26 26.90
CA ASP A 378 -13.24 -43.23 25.97
C ASP A 378 -12.87 -42.95 24.50
N ILE A 379 -12.07 -41.90 24.23
CA ILE A 379 -11.66 -41.50 22.89
C ILE A 379 -10.22 -41.98 22.63
N LYS A 380 -10.03 -42.75 21.55
CA LYS A 380 -8.71 -43.20 21.11
C LYS A 380 -8.03 -42.12 20.27
N PHE A 381 -6.81 -41.77 20.64
CA PHE A 381 -5.96 -40.83 19.90
C PHE A 381 -4.70 -41.56 19.43
N ASN A 382 -4.30 -41.33 18.18
CA ASN A 382 -3.17 -42.02 17.55
C ASN A 382 -1.80 -41.39 17.94
N GLU A 383 -1.80 -40.17 18.48
CA GLU A 383 -0.59 -39.39 18.77
C GLU A 383 -0.39 -39.15 20.28
N LYS A 384 0.86 -38.91 20.70
CA LYS A 384 1.22 -38.47 22.06
C LYS A 384 0.78 -37.01 22.29
N LEU A 385 -0.50 -36.82 22.57
CA LEU A 385 -1.11 -35.51 22.84
C LEU A 385 -1.28 -35.26 24.34
N THR A 386 -1.15 -34.00 24.75
CA THR A 386 -1.48 -33.60 26.13
C THR A 386 -2.98 -33.78 26.40
N LEU A 387 -3.36 -33.91 27.67
CA LEU A 387 -4.76 -34.09 28.06
C LEU A 387 -5.67 -32.96 27.55
N LEU A 388 -5.17 -31.73 27.58
CA LEU A 388 -5.88 -30.56 27.06
C LEU A 388 -6.06 -30.63 25.54
N GLU A 389 -5.06 -31.09 24.79
CA GLU A 389 -5.16 -31.21 23.33
C GLU A 389 -6.16 -32.29 22.93
N LYS A 390 -6.15 -33.44 23.61
CA LYS A 390 -7.16 -34.49 23.43
C LYS A 390 -8.58 -33.95 23.60
N TYR A 391 -8.79 -33.17 24.65
CA TYR A 391 -10.07 -32.54 24.91
C TYR A 391 -10.49 -31.57 23.80
N LEU A 392 -9.61 -30.64 23.43
CA LEU A 392 -9.93 -29.64 22.42
C LEU A 392 -10.18 -30.27 21.04
N ILE A 393 -9.51 -31.37 20.71
CA ILE A 393 -9.78 -32.14 19.48
C ILE A 393 -11.16 -32.82 19.53
N ALA A 394 -11.53 -33.39 20.68
CA ALA A 394 -12.85 -34.02 20.87
C ALA A 394 -14.00 -33.01 20.74
N GLN A 395 -13.77 -31.75 21.10
CA GLN A 395 -14.74 -30.66 20.98
C GLN A 395 -14.75 -29.99 19.61
N ARG A 396 -14.15 -30.59 18.58
CA ARG A 396 -14.16 -30.04 17.23
C ARG A 396 -15.60 -29.99 16.69
N PRO A 397 -16.13 -28.81 16.34
CA PRO A 397 -17.54 -28.67 15.94
C PRO A 397 -17.83 -29.19 14.52
N PHE A 398 -16.86 -29.05 13.62
CA PHE A 398 -17.02 -29.42 12.21
C PHE A 398 -15.82 -30.24 11.72
N THR A 399 -16.08 -31.22 10.86
CA THR A 399 -15.02 -31.98 10.20
C THR A 399 -14.21 -31.06 9.28
N THR A 400 -12.93 -31.38 9.10
CA THR A 400 -12.05 -30.62 8.19
C THR A 400 -12.60 -30.59 6.77
N GLU A 401 -13.17 -31.69 6.27
CA GLU A 401 -13.73 -31.76 4.91
C GLU A 401 -14.97 -30.88 4.74
N TYR A 402 -15.85 -30.82 5.76
CA TYR A 402 -17.00 -29.92 5.73
C TYR A 402 -16.57 -28.45 5.68
N VAL A 403 -15.60 -28.06 6.51
CA VAL A 403 -15.08 -26.69 6.51
C VAL A 403 -14.40 -26.38 5.18
N LYS A 404 -13.64 -27.33 4.62
CA LYS A 404 -12.98 -27.19 3.32
C LYS A 404 -13.98 -26.98 2.18
N ASP A 405 -15.08 -27.74 2.13
CA ASP A 405 -16.17 -27.51 1.18
C ASP A 405 -16.71 -26.08 1.26
N LYS A 406 -17.08 -25.63 2.47
CA LYS A 406 -17.62 -24.27 2.67
C LYS A 406 -16.61 -23.18 2.36
N VAL A 407 -15.34 -23.36 2.72
CA VAL A 407 -14.26 -22.41 2.39
C VAL A 407 -14.03 -22.33 0.87
N SER A 408 -14.23 -23.41 0.13
CA SER A 408 -14.11 -23.40 -1.34
C SER A 408 -15.12 -22.45 -2.01
N GLN A 409 -16.28 -22.25 -1.38
CA GLN A 409 -17.39 -21.43 -1.86
C GLN A 409 -17.27 -19.94 -1.48
N ILE A 410 -16.28 -19.56 -0.68
CA ILE A 410 -16.10 -18.16 -0.25
C ILE A 410 -15.59 -17.31 -1.41
N LEU A 411 -16.32 -16.22 -1.70
CA LEU A 411 -15.92 -15.18 -2.62
C LEU A 411 -15.41 -13.96 -1.87
N VAL A 412 -14.23 -13.46 -2.24
CA VAL A 412 -13.66 -12.26 -1.63
C VAL A 412 -14.16 -11.03 -2.39
N SER A 413 -14.95 -10.21 -1.70
CA SER A 413 -15.46 -8.96 -2.25
C SER A 413 -14.47 -7.82 -2.03
N TYR A 414 -14.39 -6.91 -3.01
CA TYR A 414 -13.62 -5.69 -2.89
C TYR A 414 -14.52 -4.49 -3.13
N LYS A 415 -14.30 -3.44 -2.36
CA LYS A 415 -14.95 -2.16 -2.62
C LYS A 415 -14.41 -1.57 -3.91
N SER A 416 -15.25 -1.53 -4.94
CA SER A 416 -14.93 -0.90 -6.22
C SER A 416 -14.81 0.61 -6.06
N GLY A 417 -13.78 1.15 -6.71
CA GLY A 417 -13.53 2.58 -6.80
C GLY A 417 -13.19 3.29 -5.48
N LYS A 418 -12.69 4.51 -5.63
CA LYS A 418 -12.43 5.43 -4.51
C LYS A 418 -13.34 6.62 -4.63
N LYS A 419 -13.69 7.22 -3.49
CA LYS A 419 -14.39 8.51 -3.52
C LYS A 419 -13.49 9.50 -4.24
N LEU A 420 -13.97 10.08 -5.34
CA LEU A 420 -13.17 10.94 -6.21
C LEU A 420 -12.83 12.30 -5.57
N ALA A 421 -13.86 13.04 -5.15
CA ALA A 421 -13.73 14.34 -4.52
C ALA A 421 -14.88 14.63 -3.55
N THR A 422 -14.65 15.53 -2.59
CA THR A 422 -15.60 15.98 -1.57
C THR A 422 -15.66 17.51 -1.51
N LYS A 423 -16.81 18.08 -1.15
CA LYS A 423 -16.89 19.50 -0.80
C LYS A 423 -16.10 19.77 0.48
N GLY A 424 -15.35 20.86 0.50
CA GLY A 424 -14.50 21.30 1.61
C GLY A 424 -14.54 22.82 1.79
N ARG A 425 -13.96 23.26 2.90
CA ARG A 425 -13.83 24.67 3.29
C ARG A 425 -12.36 25.00 3.48
N ARG A 426 -11.90 26.13 2.95
CA ARG A 426 -10.58 26.69 3.25
C ARG A 426 -10.74 27.67 4.39
N ILE A 427 -10.12 27.38 5.51
CA ILE A 427 -10.12 28.23 6.71
C ILE A 427 -8.72 28.81 6.83
N ILE A 428 -8.63 30.14 6.94
CA ILE A 428 -7.37 30.85 7.19
C ILE A 428 -7.43 31.51 8.56
N GLN A 429 -6.27 31.69 9.18
CA GLN A 429 -6.13 32.40 10.44
C GLN A 429 -5.68 33.83 10.14
N VAL A 430 -6.50 34.80 10.54
CA VAL A 430 -6.19 36.23 10.43
C VAL A 430 -6.41 36.83 11.81
N ASN A 431 -5.38 37.45 12.38
CA ASN A 431 -5.41 38.05 13.72
C ASN A 431 -5.97 37.09 14.79
N ASP A 432 -5.44 35.86 14.84
CA ASP A 432 -5.86 34.77 15.73
C ASP A 432 -7.33 34.34 15.65
N ARG A 433 -8.05 34.79 14.63
CA ARG A 433 -9.42 34.35 14.32
C ARG A 433 -9.43 33.47 13.10
N LYS A 434 -10.20 32.39 13.18
CA LYS A 434 -10.45 31.49 12.04
C LYS A 434 -11.57 32.07 11.18
N ILE A 435 -11.25 32.39 9.93
CA ILE A 435 -12.24 32.83 8.93
C ILE A 435 -12.33 31.81 7.80
N VAL A 436 -13.53 31.56 7.31
CA VAL A 436 -13.75 30.73 6.13
C VAL A 436 -13.43 31.58 4.90
N ALA A 437 -12.26 31.37 4.31
CA ALA A 437 -11.84 32.10 3.11
C ALA A 437 -12.60 31.64 1.86
N GLN A 438 -12.91 30.35 1.77
CA GLN A 438 -13.62 29.75 0.65
C GLN A 438 -14.49 28.60 1.15
N ASP A 439 -15.71 28.50 0.64
CA ASP A 439 -16.65 27.42 0.92
C ASP A 439 -16.99 26.65 -0.36
N ASN A 440 -17.52 25.43 -0.21
CA ASN A 440 -17.91 24.53 -1.29
C ASN A 440 -16.80 24.18 -2.30
N ILE A 441 -15.54 24.21 -1.88
CA ILE A 441 -14.40 23.84 -2.73
C ILE A 441 -14.45 22.33 -3.02
N LEU A 442 -14.26 21.96 -4.28
CA LEU A 442 -14.10 20.56 -4.66
C LEU A 442 -12.69 20.07 -4.27
N VAL A 443 -12.59 19.26 -3.22
CA VAL A 443 -11.33 18.70 -2.72
C VAL A 443 -11.15 17.27 -3.27
N PRO A 444 -10.16 17.02 -4.15
CA PRO A 444 -9.81 15.68 -4.62
C PRO A 444 -9.41 14.75 -3.46
N ARG A 445 -9.64 13.45 -3.63
CA ARG A 445 -9.31 12.41 -2.63
C ARG A 445 -8.24 11.43 -3.13
N GLY A 446 -7.41 11.90 -4.04
CA GLY A 446 -6.24 11.25 -4.59
C GLY A 446 -5.30 12.30 -5.19
N PRO A 447 -4.04 11.95 -5.44
CA PRO A 447 -3.11 12.83 -6.14
C PRO A 447 -3.62 13.06 -7.57
N LEU A 448 -3.71 14.32 -7.98
CA LEU A 448 -4.10 14.67 -9.34
C LEU A 448 -2.95 14.41 -10.34
N SER A 449 -1.72 14.64 -9.91
CA SER A 449 -0.49 14.47 -10.68
C SER A 449 0.59 13.74 -9.88
N GLU A 450 1.66 13.34 -10.56
CA GLU A 450 2.95 13.08 -9.94
C GLU A 450 3.52 14.38 -9.33
N GLU A 451 4.51 14.24 -8.44
CA GLU A 451 5.13 15.38 -7.73
C GLU A 451 6.10 16.18 -8.62
N SER A 452 6.62 15.54 -9.67
CA SER A 452 7.57 16.14 -10.60
C SER A 452 6.94 17.21 -11.48
N VAL A 453 7.63 18.34 -11.57
CA VAL A 453 7.25 19.46 -12.45
C VAL A 453 8.22 19.52 -13.63
N TYR A 454 7.64 19.52 -14.82
CA TYR A 454 8.33 19.49 -16.10
C TYR A 454 8.31 20.88 -16.75
N GLY A 455 9.43 21.25 -17.37
CA GLY A 455 9.49 22.35 -18.31
C GLY A 455 9.17 21.89 -19.73
N LYS A 456 8.91 22.83 -20.62
CA LYS A 456 8.72 22.58 -22.06
C LYS A 456 9.72 23.44 -22.82
N ILE A 457 10.44 22.83 -23.76
CA ILE A 457 11.40 23.54 -24.61
C ILE A 457 11.09 23.26 -26.07
N LYS A 458 11.40 24.25 -26.93
CA LYS A 458 11.32 24.14 -28.37
C LYS A 458 12.68 23.70 -28.90
N ILE A 459 12.73 22.59 -29.62
CA ILE A 459 13.94 22.08 -30.28
C ILE A 459 13.72 21.94 -31.77
N ILE A 460 14.79 21.77 -32.53
CA ILE A 460 14.73 21.48 -33.97
C ILE A 460 14.91 19.99 -34.17
N GLU A 461 13.89 19.31 -34.69
CA GLU A 461 14.03 17.96 -35.21
C GLU A 461 14.34 18.01 -36.70
N LYS A 462 15.40 17.32 -37.09
CA LYS A 462 15.86 17.27 -38.47
C LYS A 462 14.99 16.30 -39.28
N ASP A 463 14.92 16.54 -40.57
CA ASP A 463 14.44 15.56 -41.55
C ASP A 463 13.00 15.03 -41.34
N LYS A 464 12.06 15.89 -40.92
CA LYS A 464 10.63 15.51 -40.86
C LYS A 464 10.09 15.26 -42.27
N PRO A 465 9.30 14.18 -42.46
CA PRO A 465 8.80 13.80 -43.78
C PRO A 465 7.79 14.82 -44.31
N ILE A 466 7.68 14.92 -45.64
CA ILE A 466 6.79 15.85 -46.32
C ILE A 466 5.34 15.84 -45.79
N ALA A 467 4.79 14.67 -45.45
CA ALA A 467 3.44 14.55 -44.88
C ALA A 467 3.27 15.40 -43.61
N TYR A 468 4.26 15.35 -42.72
CA TYR A 468 4.28 16.12 -41.47
C TYR A 468 4.35 17.63 -41.75
N LEU A 469 5.08 18.05 -42.79
CA LEU A 469 5.21 19.46 -43.16
C LEU A 469 3.87 20.06 -43.58
N PHE A 470 3.07 19.31 -44.33
CA PHE A 470 1.73 19.74 -44.77
C PHE A 470 0.70 19.73 -43.63
N GLU A 471 0.84 18.81 -42.68
CA GLU A 471 0.00 18.79 -41.48
C GLU A 471 0.35 19.94 -40.51
N ASN A 472 1.63 20.36 -40.48
CA ASN A 472 2.15 21.33 -39.50
C ASN A 472 3.03 22.42 -40.14
N PRO A 473 2.52 23.20 -41.11
CA PRO A 473 3.33 24.16 -41.85
C PRO A 473 3.95 25.25 -40.96
N HIS A 474 3.22 25.66 -39.91
CA HIS A 474 3.66 26.65 -38.93
C HIS A 474 4.89 26.21 -38.08
N LEU A 475 5.25 24.92 -38.09
CA LEU A 475 6.41 24.38 -37.37
C LEU A 475 7.68 24.32 -38.21
N ILE A 476 7.62 24.57 -39.52
CA ILE A 476 8.77 24.50 -40.43
C ILE A 476 9.77 25.60 -40.05
N VAL A 477 11.05 25.23 -39.91
CA VAL A 477 12.13 26.15 -39.52
C VAL A 477 12.57 27.03 -40.70
N ASP A 478 12.69 26.43 -41.88
CA ASP A 478 13.10 27.13 -43.09
C ASP A 478 11.94 27.93 -43.67
N PHE A 479 12.11 29.25 -43.75
CA PHE A 479 11.06 30.17 -44.19
C PHE A 479 10.63 29.94 -45.64
N ARG A 480 11.56 29.63 -46.55
CA ARG A 480 11.25 29.39 -47.97
C ARG A 480 10.45 28.10 -48.12
N ILE A 481 10.86 27.03 -47.43
CA ILE A 481 10.11 25.77 -47.44
C ILE A 481 8.71 25.97 -46.86
N LYS A 482 8.58 26.76 -45.79
CA LYS A 482 7.30 27.09 -45.18
C LYS A 482 6.36 27.76 -46.18
N GLU A 483 6.82 28.81 -46.87
CA GLU A 483 6.02 29.51 -47.88
C GLU A 483 5.58 28.59 -49.02
N LEU A 484 6.47 27.72 -49.51
CA LEU A 484 6.14 26.76 -50.57
C LEU A 484 5.05 25.76 -50.14
N VAL A 485 5.12 25.26 -48.91
CA VAL A 485 4.10 24.34 -48.36
C VAL A 485 2.77 25.07 -48.14
N GLU A 486 2.80 26.28 -47.56
CA GLU A 486 1.60 27.09 -47.33
C GLU A 486 0.92 27.52 -48.64
N ALA A 487 1.69 27.92 -49.65
CA ALA A 487 1.16 28.25 -50.97
C ALA A 487 0.49 27.03 -51.62
N ARG A 488 1.10 25.84 -51.50
CA ARG A 488 0.48 24.61 -52.00
C ARG A 488 -0.80 24.26 -51.23
N LEU A 489 -0.83 24.42 -49.91
CA LEU A 489 -2.04 24.20 -49.13
C LEU A 489 -3.17 25.16 -49.56
N GLN A 490 -2.86 26.44 -49.77
CA GLN A 490 -3.83 27.44 -50.23
C GLN A 490 -4.45 27.07 -51.59
N GLN A 491 -3.65 26.55 -52.54
CA GLN A 491 -4.15 26.08 -53.85
C GLN A 491 -5.23 25.00 -53.72
N TYR A 492 -5.19 24.20 -52.65
CA TYR A 492 -6.14 23.10 -52.40
C TYR A 492 -7.09 23.42 -51.23
N GLN A 493 -7.39 24.71 -50.99
CA GLN A 493 -8.32 25.16 -49.94
C GLN A 493 -7.97 24.63 -48.54
N ASN A 494 -6.67 24.47 -48.27
CA ASN A 494 -6.12 23.89 -47.04
C ASN A 494 -6.50 22.41 -46.79
N ASP A 495 -6.94 21.67 -47.81
CA ASP A 495 -7.10 20.21 -47.72
C ASP A 495 -5.72 19.52 -47.84
N VAL A 496 -5.19 19.11 -46.68
CA VAL A 496 -3.91 18.40 -46.55
C VAL A 496 -3.84 17.14 -47.41
N LYS A 497 -4.92 16.35 -47.50
CA LYS A 497 -4.92 15.07 -48.24
C LYS A 497 -4.83 15.31 -49.74
N GLN A 498 -5.57 16.29 -50.25
CA GLN A 498 -5.52 16.66 -51.67
C GLN A 498 -4.18 17.31 -52.03
N ALA A 499 -3.69 18.22 -51.17
CA ALA A 499 -2.40 18.86 -51.34
C ALA A 499 -1.26 17.82 -51.39
N LEU A 500 -1.23 16.83 -50.50
CA LEU A 500 -0.22 15.76 -50.53
C LEU A 500 -0.32 14.86 -51.77
N LYS A 501 -1.53 14.55 -52.25
CA LYS A 501 -1.71 13.79 -53.50
C LYS A 501 -1.16 14.55 -54.72
N SER A 502 -1.27 15.88 -54.73
CA SER A 502 -0.79 16.71 -55.85
C SER A 502 0.71 16.61 -56.08
N ILE A 503 1.49 16.37 -55.02
CA ILE A 503 2.96 16.34 -55.06
C ILE A 503 3.48 15.20 -55.95
N LYS A 504 2.72 14.11 -56.06
CA LYS A 504 3.05 12.99 -56.96
C LYS A 504 3.02 13.39 -58.44
N LYS A 505 2.20 14.40 -58.79
CA LYS A 505 2.08 14.92 -60.16
C LYS A 505 2.96 16.14 -60.37
N GLU A 506 3.05 17.01 -59.36
CA GLU A 506 3.81 18.26 -59.39
C GLU A 506 4.63 18.43 -58.10
N PRO A 507 5.90 17.97 -58.10
CA PRO A 507 6.79 18.09 -56.95
C PRO A 507 7.05 19.54 -56.56
N ILE A 508 7.30 19.78 -55.27
CA ILE A 508 7.79 21.07 -54.78
C ILE A 508 9.30 21.07 -54.84
N PHE A 509 9.89 22.10 -55.46
CA PHE A 509 11.35 22.25 -55.55
C PHE A 509 11.83 23.30 -54.56
N ILE A 510 12.95 23.01 -53.90
CA ILE A 510 13.53 23.88 -52.86
C ILE A 510 14.39 24.99 -53.50
N ASP A 511 14.91 24.75 -54.70
CA ASP A 511 15.79 25.66 -55.44
C ASP A 511 15.13 26.19 -56.73
N ASP A 512 15.60 27.35 -57.19
CA ASP A 512 15.06 28.03 -58.37
C ASP A 512 15.39 27.29 -59.69
N GLU A 513 16.46 26.49 -59.69
CA GLU A 513 16.87 25.64 -60.82
C GLU A 513 16.07 24.33 -60.90
N LYS A 514 15.14 24.08 -59.97
CA LYS A 514 14.30 22.87 -59.87
C LYS A 514 15.10 21.56 -59.84
N SER A 515 16.28 21.58 -59.22
CA SER A 515 17.16 20.40 -59.09
C SER A 515 16.90 19.57 -57.84
N LYS A 516 16.31 20.15 -56.77
CA LYS A 516 16.10 19.50 -55.46
C LYS A 516 14.63 19.51 -55.07
N VAL A 517 14.05 18.30 -54.99
CA VAL A 517 12.67 18.10 -54.52
C VAL A 517 12.60 18.18 -53.00
N LEU A 518 11.57 18.83 -52.49
CA LEU A 518 11.24 18.85 -51.07
C LEU A 518 10.71 17.47 -50.64
N GLU A 519 11.56 16.67 -50.01
CA GLU A 519 11.16 15.38 -49.40
C GLU A 519 11.01 15.49 -47.88
N LYS A 520 11.84 16.33 -47.27
CA LYS A 520 11.97 16.48 -45.82
C LYS A 520 12.44 17.88 -45.45
N ALA A 521 12.09 18.33 -44.24
CA ALA A 521 12.56 19.61 -43.72
C ALA A 521 12.72 19.58 -42.19
N HIS A 522 13.45 20.56 -41.67
CA HIS A 522 13.63 20.74 -40.23
C HIS A 522 12.38 21.41 -39.64
N CYS A 523 11.85 20.85 -38.56
CA CYS A 523 10.69 21.41 -37.87
C CYS A 523 11.00 21.65 -36.40
N TYR A 524 10.37 22.68 -35.87
CA TYR A 524 10.30 22.88 -34.44
C TYR A 524 9.38 21.84 -33.81
N VAL A 525 9.87 21.20 -32.74
CA VAL A 525 9.11 20.26 -31.92
C VAL A 525 9.26 20.69 -30.48
N GLU A 526 8.17 20.68 -29.75
CA GLU A 526 8.21 20.94 -28.32
C GLU A 526 8.40 19.63 -27.56
N LYS A 527 9.35 19.61 -26.62
CA LYS A 527 9.61 18.46 -25.75
C LYS A 527 9.58 18.85 -24.29
N TYR A 528 9.11 17.93 -23.45
CA TYR A 528 9.11 18.08 -22.01
C TYR A 528 10.44 17.65 -21.40
N VAL A 529 10.92 18.44 -20.45
CA VAL A 529 12.23 18.31 -19.84
C VAL A 529 12.17 18.45 -18.32
N ILE A 530 13.11 17.80 -17.64
CA ILE A 530 13.33 17.95 -16.20
C ILE A 530 14.82 17.90 -15.91
N LYS A 531 15.24 18.42 -14.74
CA LYS A 531 16.64 18.35 -14.31
C LYS A 531 16.85 17.16 -13.40
N TYR A 532 17.87 16.36 -13.68
CA TYR A 532 18.33 15.27 -12.82
C TYR A 532 19.70 15.61 -12.23
N PRO A 533 19.99 15.23 -10.97
CA PRO A 533 21.35 15.19 -10.46
C PRO A 533 22.26 14.38 -11.38
N VAL A 534 23.50 14.82 -11.57
CA VAL A 534 24.42 14.13 -12.49
C VAL A 534 24.68 12.68 -12.06
N GLU A 535 24.73 12.45 -10.75
CA GLU A 535 24.99 11.15 -10.12
C GLU A 535 23.88 10.12 -10.36
N SER A 536 22.67 10.55 -10.71
CA SER A 536 21.54 9.64 -10.95
C SER A 536 21.43 9.14 -12.40
N ILE A 537 22.23 9.69 -13.32
CA ILE A 537 22.16 9.38 -14.75
C ILE A 537 22.74 7.99 -15.00
N LYS A 538 22.10 7.22 -15.88
CA LYS A 538 22.62 5.93 -16.36
C LYS A 538 23.18 6.03 -17.79
N PRO A 539 24.07 5.11 -18.21
CA PRO A 539 24.66 5.15 -19.55
C PRO A 539 23.64 5.15 -20.70
N ASN A 540 22.53 4.42 -20.55
CA ASN A 540 21.47 4.34 -21.54
C ASN A 540 20.59 5.61 -21.62
N GLU A 541 20.69 6.53 -20.65
CA GLU A 541 19.93 7.77 -20.58
C GLU A 541 20.73 8.98 -21.06
N VAL A 542 22.02 8.81 -21.38
CA VAL A 542 22.91 9.91 -21.78
C VAL A 542 22.38 10.64 -23.02
N ASP A 543 21.77 9.92 -23.97
CA ASP A 543 21.19 10.52 -25.17
C ASP A 543 19.98 11.44 -24.89
N ASP A 544 19.34 11.28 -23.74
CA ASP A 544 18.25 12.17 -23.31
C ASP A 544 18.75 13.52 -22.79
N ILE A 545 20.06 13.68 -22.54
CA ILE A 545 20.63 14.98 -22.13
C ILE A 545 20.42 16.02 -23.23
N VAL A 546 19.83 17.16 -22.89
CA VAL A 546 19.48 18.19 -23.87
C VAL A 546 20.71 18.93 -24.42
N ASP A 547 21.69 19.24 -23.58
CA ASP A 547 22.89 19.98 -23.96
C ASP A 547 23.93 19.05 -24.59
N GLU A 548 24.29 19.30 -25.85
CA GLU A 548 25.18 18.43 -26.63
C GLU A 548 26.60 18.33 -26.04
N LYS A 549 27.15 19.43 -25.52
CA LYS A 549 28.49 19.43 -24.93
C LYS A 549 28.49 18.65 -23.62
N ILE A 550 27.50 18.88 -22.76
CA ILE A 550 27.34 18.11 -21.51
C ILE A 550 27.13 16.63 -21.81
N ARG A 551 26.31 16.31 -22.83
CA ARG A 551 26.09 14.92 -23.29
C ARG A 551 27.42 14.24 -23.64
N GLN A 552 28.27 14.91 -24.42
CA GLN A 552 29.58 14.37 -24.81
C GLN A 552 30.51 14.19 -23.61
N ILE A 553 30.57 15.16 -22.70
CA ILE A 553 31.38 15.08 -21.47
C ILE A 553 30.95 13.88 -20.61
N ILE A 554 29.65 13.70 -20.39
CA ILE A 554 29.14 12.60 -19.57
C ILE A 554 29.32 11.25 -20.28
N ARG A 555 29.14 11.19 -21.60
CA ARG A 555 29.44 10.00 -22.40
C ARG A 555 30.91 9.59 -22.28
N GLN A 556 31.82 10.54 -22.41
CA GLN A 556 33.25 10.29 -22.21
C GLN A 556 33.56 9.82 -20.79
N ARG A 557 32.90 10.41 -19.78
CA ARG A 557 33.06 9.98 -18.39
C ARG A 557 32.67 8.51 -18.19
N PHE A 558 31.52 8.08 -18.71
CA PHE A 558 31.12 6.66 -18.65
C PHE A 558 32.08 5.74 -19.41
N ASN A 559 32.59 6.18 -20.56
CA ASN A 559 33.57 5.40 -21.32
C ASN A 559 34.94 5.30 -20.62
N SER A 560 35.26 6.24 -19.70
CA SER A 560 36.52 6.28 -18.97
C SER A 560 36.55 5.40 -17.72
N VAL A 561 35.41 4.87 -17.27
CA VAL A 561 35.30 4.05 -16.07
C VAL A 561 34.90 2.61 -16.40
N SER A 562 35.50 1.64 -15.71
CA SER A 562 35.18 0.21 -15.92
C SER A 562 33.86 -0.21 -15.25
N LYS A 563 33.41 0.53 -14.23
CA LYS A 563 32.15 0.30 -13.52
C LYS A 563 31.32 1.58 -13.51
N GLU A 564 30.04 1.47 -13.83
CA GLU A 564 29.11 2.61 -13.88
C GLU A 564 29.03 3.38 -12.56
N SER A 565 29.11 2.67 -11.43
CA SER A 565 29.09 3.25 -10.08
C SER A 565 30.23 4.22 -9.79
N ASP A 566 31.31 4.15 -10.57
CA ASP A 566 32.51 4.95 -10.34
C ASP A 566 32.50 6.26 -11.14
N ALA A 567 31.56 6.42 -12.09
CA ALA A 567 31.51 7.54 -13.04
C ALA A 567 31.46 8.92 -12.37
N PHE A 568 30.83 9.03 -11.20
CA PHE A 568 30.58 10.30 -10.52
C PHE A 568 31.15 10.35 -9.09
N LYS A 569 32.09 9.46 -8.74
CA LYS A 569 32.85 9.56 -7.47
C LYS A 569 33.66 10.85 -7.41
N GLU A 570 34.23 11.23 -8.55
CA GLU A 570 34.92 12.50 -8.74
C GLU A 570 33.99 13.50 -9.47
N PRO A 571 34.05 14.80 -9.12
CA PRO A 571 33.25 15.82 -9.79
C PRO A 571 33.52 15.87 -11.31
N VAL A 572 32.45 16.01 -12.09
CA VAL A 572 32.52 16.26 -13.53
C VAL A 572 32.41 17.75 -13.79
N TYR A 573 33.30 18.30 -14.61
CA TYR A 573 33.37 19.73 -14.90
C TYR A 573 32.90 20.04 -16.32
N PHE A 574 32.16 21.14 -16.48
CA PHE A 574 31.83 21.70 -17.79
C PHE A 574 33.04 22.40 -18.43
N ASP A 575 33.85 23.00 -17.56
CA ASP A 575 35.13 23.63 -17.86
C ASP A 575 36.08 23.26 -16.73
N GLU A 576 37.07 22.43 -17.05
CA GLU A 576 38.04 21.88 -16.11
C GLU A 576 39.04 22.94 -15.62
N GLN A 577 39.39 23.92 -16.47
CA GLN A 577 40.30 25.01 -16.12
C GLN A 577 39.64 25.96 -15.12
N LYS A 578 38.36 26.28 -15.34
CA LYS A 578 37.58 27.16 -14.46
C LYS A 578 36.93 26.43 -13.28
N LYS A 579 37.10 25.10 -13.19
CA LYS A 579 36.49 24.22 -12.18
C LYS A 579 34.99 24.46 -12.02
N ILE A 580 34.25 24.57 -13.12
CA ILE A 580 32.79 24.75 -13.09
C ILE A 580 32.12 23.37 -13.05
N PRO A 581 31.58 22.91 -11.90
CA PRO A 581 31.06 21.55 -11.78
C PRO A 581 29.67 21.41 -12.39
N ILE A 582 29.42 20.27 -13.01
CA ILE A 582 28.10 19.86 -13.49
C ILE A 582 27.40 19.13 -12.34
N ARG A 583 26.46 19.79 -11.67
CA ARG A 583 25.68 19.19 -10.57
C ARG A 583 24.41 18.51 -11.03
N SER A 584 23.78 19.07 -12.06
CA SER A 584 22.52 18.57 -12.61
C SER A 584 22.45 18.84 -14.10
N VAL A 585 21.81 17.95 -14.83
CA VAL A 585 21.62 18.09 -16.27
C VAL A 585 20.14 18.10 -16.61
N ARG A 586 19.78 18.85 -17.66
CA ARG A 586 18.42 18.84 -18.20
C ARG A 586 18.30 17.69 -19.18
N MET A 587 17.26 16.87 -19.03
CA MET A 587 17.02 15.69 -19.86
C MET A 587 15.62 15.72 -20.46
N PHE A 588 15.47 15.18 -21.67
CA PHE A 588 14.19 14.88 -22.28
C PHE A 588 13.51 13.74 -21.52
N THR A 589 12.18 13.79 -21.45
CA THR A 589 11.41 12.84 -20.62
C THR A 589 10.58 11.86 -21.44
N GLY A 590 10.44 12.08 -22.75
CA GLY A 590 9.55 11.29 -23.62
C GLY A 590 8.06 11.42 -23.31
N LEU A 591 7.66 12.29 -22.37
CA LEU A 591 6.26 12.47 -21.99
C LEU A 591 5.46 13.08 -23.14
N THR A 592 4.22 12.61 -23.29
CA THR A 592 3.26 13.12 -24.29
C THR A 592 1.98 13.66 -23.63
N ALA A 593 1.52 13.01 -22.56
CA ALA A 593 0.33 13.40 -21.81
C ALA A 593 0.71 14.10 -20.49
N VAL A 594 0.55 15.43 -20.44
CA VAL A 594 0.82 16.26 -19.26
C VAL A 594 -0.27 17.32 -19.07
N GLU A 595 -0.37 17.87 -17.87
CA GLU A 595 -1.28 18.96 -17.51
C GLU A 595 -0.50 20.22 -17.17
N PRO A 596 -0.90 21.40 -17.67
CA PRO A 596 -0.29 22.66 -17.26
C PRO A 596 -0.69 23.02 -15.82
N ILE A 597 0.27 23.51 -15.05
CA ILE A 597 0.05 23.97 -13.66
C ILE A 597 0.46 25.44 -13.43
N ARG A 598 1.19 26.03 -14.36
CA ARG A 598 1.64 27.42 -14.29
C ARG A 598 1.64 28.05 -15.67
N TRP A 599 1.24 29.32 -15.73
CA TRP A 599 1.16 30.13 -16.94
C TRP A 599 2.03 31.38 -16.79
N ASP A 600 2.50 31.91 -17.91
CA ASP A 600 3.15 33.23 -17.98
C ASP A 600 2.11 34.36 -18.12
N GLU A 601 2.60 35.61 -18.22
CA GLU A 601 1.76 36.82 -18.37
C GLU A 601 0.92 36.83 -19.65
N ASN A 602 1.32 36.06 -20.66
CA ASN A 602 0.62 35.93 -21.95
C ASN A 602 -0.32 34.71 -21.99
N ASN A 603 -0.59 34.07 -20.85
CA ASN A 603 -1.37 32.84 -20.71
C ASN A 603 -0.78 31.61 -21.44
N ASN A 604 0.53 31.59 -21.71
CA ASN A 604 1.19 30.39 -22.21
C ASN A 604 1.57 29.46 -21.04
N PRO A 605 1.34 28.14 -21.15
CA PRO A 605 1.72 27.21 -20.10
C PRO A 605 3.26 27.03 -20.05
N ILE A 606 3.84 27.24 -18.86
CA ILE A 606 5.30 27.21 -18.64
C ILE A 606 5.77 26.10 -17.71
N ALA A 607 4.85 25.44 -17.00
CA ALA A 607 5.16 24.30 -16.14
C ALA A 607 4.06 23.24 -16.24
N PHE A 608 4.47 21.99 -16.30
CA PHE A 608 3.61 20.85 -16.60
C PHE A 608 3.81 19.74 -15.58
N VAL A 609 2.79 18.91 -15.39
CA VAL A 609 2.84 17.74 -14.52
C VAL A 609 2.26 16.54 -15.25
N LYS A 610 2.77 15.34 -14.95
CA LYS A 610 2.17 14.11 -15.46
C LYS A 610 0.94 13.76 -14.60
N PRO A 611 -0.25 13.50 -15.18
CA PRO A 611 -1.39 13.00 -14.42
C PRO A 611 -1.03 11.75 -13.60
N GLY A 612 -1.48 11.70 -12.36
CA GLY A 612 -0.96 10.74 -11.39
C GLY A 612 -1.40 9.30 -11.67
N ASN A 613 -2.71 9.07 -11.75
CA ASN A 613 -3.26 7.73 -11.96
C ASN A 613 -4.47 7.77 -12.89
N ASN A 614 -4.73 6.65 -13.57
CA ASN A 614 -5.98 6.43 -14.29
C ASN A 614 -7.11 6.15 -13.29
N HIS A 615 -8.28 6.79 -13.47
CA HIS A 615 -9.46 6.52 -12.65
C HIS A 615 -10.18 5.26 -13.11
N HIS A 616 -10.42 5.18 -14.42
CA HIS A 616 -11.11 4.07 -15.06
C HIS A 616 -10.78 4.03 -16.56
N ILE A 617 -11.03 2.87 -17.16
CA ILE A 617 -11.17 2.72 -18.61
C ILE A 617 -12.65 2.47 -18.90
N ALA A 618 -13.16 3.13 -19.93
CA ALA A 618 -14.49 2.88 -20.47
C ALA A 618 -14.34 2.25 -21.87
N ILE A 619 -15.00 1.13 -22.08
CA ILE A 619 -15.11 0.48 -23.39
C ILE A 619 -16.49 0.80 -23.92
N TYR A 620 -16.54 1.58 -24.99
CA TYR A 620 -17.76 2.00 -25.66
C TYR A 620 -18.02 1.18 -26.90
N LYS A 621 -19.29 1.18 -27.34
CA LYS A 621 -19.74 0.66 -28.62
C LYS A 621 -20.31 1.83 -29.44
N ASP A 622 -19.89 1.94 -30.69
CA ASP A 622 -20.41 2.93 -31.64
C ASP A 622 -21.69 2.44 -32.35
N GLU A 623 -22.30 3.32 -33.16
CA GLU A 623 -23.52 3.02 -33.93
C GLU A 623 -23.34 1.85 -34.92
N ASN A 624 -22.10 1.61 -35.39
CA ASN A 624 -21.76 0.52 -36.30
C ASN A 624 -21.44 -0.80 -35.56
N GLY A 625 -21.46 -0.78 -34.23
CA GLY A 625 -21.15 -1.91 -33.38
C GLY A 625 -19.66 -2.15 -33.11
N ASN A 626 -18.78 -1.24 -33.51
CA ASN A 626 -17.36 -1.32 -33.19
C ASN A 626 -17.09 -0.83 -31.77
N TYR A 627 -16.10 -1.44 -31.12
CA TYR A 627 -15.70 -1.05 -29.78
C TYR A 627 -14.57 -0.02 -29.81
N GLN A 628 -14.59 0.90 -28.84
CA GLN A 628 -13.56 1.93 -28.67
C GLN A 628 -13.18 2.05 -27.19
N GLU A 629 -11.88 2.13 -26.92
CA GLU A 629 -11.34 2.33 -25.57
C GLU A 629 -11.20 3.83 -25.25
N HIS A 630 -11.64 4.24 -24.07
CA HIS A 630 -11.40 5.58 -23.52
C HIS A 630 -10.75 5.49 -22.14
N VAL A 631 -9.55 6.04 -22.00
CA VAL A 631 -8.86 6.12 -20.71
C VAL A 631 -9.17 7.45 -20.03
N CYS A 632 -9.73 7.40 -18.82
CA CYS A 632 -10.00 8.59 -18.03
C CYS A 632 -9.03 8.70 -16.85
N THR A 633 -8.19 9.74 -16.85
CA THR A 633 -7.28 10.04 -15.74
C THR A 633 -8.07 10.47 -14.49
N PHE A 634 -7.47 10.31 -13.30
CA PHE A 634 -8.03 10.80 -12.05
C PHE A 634 -8.23 12.32 -12.08
N TRP A 635 -7.29 13.05 -12.71
CA TRP A 635 -7.41 14.48 -12.96
C TRP A 635 -8.69 14.80 -13.74
N HIS A 636 -8.86 14.20 -14.91
CA HIS A 636 -10.00 14.47 -15.78
C HIS A 636 -11.33 14.01 -15.15
N ALA A 637 -11.33 12.91 -14.39
CA ALA A 637 -12.48 12.49 -13.61
C ALA A 637 -12.92 13.57 -12.61
N VAL A 638 -11.97 14.20 -11.89
CA VAL A 638 -12.26 15.33 -10.99
C VAL A 638 -12.81 16.53 -11.75
N GLU A 639 -12.29 16.83 -12.93
CA GLU A 639 -12.82 17.91 -13.78
C GLU A 639 -14.25 17.65 -14.24
N ARG A 640 -14.59 16.42 -14.65
CA ARG A 640 -15.97 16.04 -14.98
C ARG A 640 -16.90 16.36 -13.81
N LYS A 641 -16.49 16.03 -12.59
CA LYS A 641 -17.26 16.36 -11.38
C LYS A 641 -17.32 17.86 -11.09
N LYS A 642 -16.26 18.62 -11.37
CA LYS A 642 -16.22 20.10 -11.26
C LYS A 642 -17.26 20.73 -12.18
N TYR A 643 -17.39 20.23 -13.40
CA TYR A 643 -18.36 20.72 -14.41
C TYR A 643 -19.74 20.05 -14.33
N GLY A 644 -19.96 19.17 -13.35
CA GLY A 644 -21.26 18.53 -13.11
C GLY A 644 -21.63 17.45 -14.13
N PHE A 645 -20.64 16.80 -14.75
CA PHE A 645 -20.81 15.62 -15.59
C PHE A 645 -20.66 14.33 -14.77
N PRO A 646 -21.28 13.22 -15.22
CA PRO A 646 -21.03 11.91 -14.63
C PRO A 646 -19.56 11.52 -14.83
N VAL A 647 -18.99 10.82 -13.85
CA VAL A 647 -17.58 10.43 -13.89
C VAL A 647 -17.36 9.35 -14.94
N ILE A 648 -18.19 8.32 -14.91
CA ILE A 648 -18.32 7.30 -15.94
C ILE A 648 -19.50 7.73 -16.81
N ILE A 649 -19.26 7.95 -18.09
CA ILE A 649 -20.27 8.43 -19.04
C ILE A 649 -20.93 7.19 -19.63
N GLU A 650 -22.25 7.06 -19.50
CA GLU A 650 -22.99 5.93 -20.06
C GLU A 650 -23.34 6.17 -21.53
N ASN A 651 -23.89 7.35 -21.83
CA ASN A 651 -24.20 7.81 -23.17
C ASN A 651 -23.45 9.12 -23.45
N THR A 652 -22.58 9.11 -24.45
CA THR A 652 -21.75 10.29 -24.78
C THR A 652 -22.54 11.40 -25.47
N SER A 653 -23.62 11.09 -26.18
CA SER A 653 -24.43 12.11 -26.87
C SER A 653 -25.13 13.07 -25.91
N GLU A 654 -25.51 12.61 -24.72
CA GLU A 654 -26.02 13.50 -23.68
C GLU A 654 -24.98 14.53 -23.21
N ILE A 655 -23.71 14.12 -23.18
CA ILE A 655 -22.59 15.00 -22.79
C ILE A 655 -22.33 16.02 -23.89
N TRP A 656 -22.23 15.58 -25.14
CA TRP A 656 -21.98 16.45 -26.28
C TRP A 656 -23.12 17.44 -26.52
N ASN A 657 -24.38 17.02 -26.39
CA ASN A 657 -25.53 17.93 -26.45
C ASN A 657 -25.44 19.05 -25.41
N ARG A 658 -25.01 18.74 -24.19
CA ARG A 658 -24.84 19.74 -23.12
C ARG A 658 -23.68 20.70 -23.38
N ILE A 659 -22.58 20.21 -23.98
CA ILE A 659 -21.43 21.03 -24.36
C ILE A 659 -21.80 21.97 -25.49
N LEU A 660 -22.44 21.45 -26.54
CA LEU A 660 -22.89 22.24 -27.69
C LEU A 660 -23.92 23.31 -27.31
N ALA A 661 -24.75 23.03 -26.30
CA ALA A 661 -25.69 24.02 -25.77
C ALA A 661 -25.01 25.16 -25.00
N ASN A 662 -23.79 24.99 -24.49
CA ASN A 662 -23.08 25.99 -23.67
C ASN A 662 -21.55 25.97 -23.93
N PRO A 663 -21.08 26.32 -25.14
CA PRO A 663 -19.68 26.15 -25.54
C PRO A 663 -18.71 26.99 -24.68
N ASP A 664 -19.12 28.18 -24.25
CA ASP A 664 -18.24 29.12 -23.51
C ASP A 664 -17.96 28.69 -22.06
N ILE A 665 -18.68 27.70 -21.53
CA ILE A 665 -18.53 27.24 -20.14
C ILE A 665 -17.34 26.27 -19.99
N PHE A 666 -17.04 25.51 -21.04
CA PHE A 666 -16.12 24.37 -20.95
C PHE A 666 -14.79 24.70 -21.65
N PRO A 667 -13.65 24.69 -20.93
CA PRO A 667 -12.35 24.89 -21.56
C PRO A 667 -12.07 23.86 -22.64
N THR A 668 -11.45 24.26 -23.75
CA THR A 668 -11.07 23.36 -24.85
C THR A 668 -10.25 22.17 -24.35
N SER A 669 -9.31 22.41 -23.43
CA SER A 669 -8.47 21.38 -22.82
C SER A 669 -9.23 20.32 -22.02
N PHE A 670 -10.46 20.63 -21.58
CA PHE A 670 -11.36 19.66 -20.95
C PHE A 670 -12.14 18.87 -21.98
N VAL A 671 -12.69 19.54 -23.01
CA VAL A 671 -13.52 18.93 -24.05
C VAL A 671 -12.73 17.93 -24.89
N GLU A 672 -11.49 18.24 -25.25
CA GLU A 672 -10.59 17.36 -26.02
C GLU A 672 -10.29 16.01 -25.34
N LYS A 673 -10.53 15.91 -24.03
CA LYS A 673 -10.29 14.69 -23.23
C LYS A 673 -11.55 13.84 -23.02
N LEU A 674 -12.69 14.30 -23.55
CA LEU A 674 -13.93 13.53 -23.53
C LEU A 674 -13.93 12.45 -24.61
N PRO A 675 -14.66 11.35 -24.40
CA PRO A 675 -14.88 10.37 -25.46
C PRO A 675 -15.62 11.02 -26.64
N ALA A 676 -15.42 10.48 -27.84
CA ALA A 676 -16.14 10.92 -29.03
C ALA A 676 -17.67 10.79 -28.84
N ASP A 677 -18.42 11.54 -29.64
CA ASP A 677 -19.89 11.49 -29.63
C ASP A 677 -20.42 10.15 -30.18
N LYS A 678 -21.69 9.84 -29.86
CA LYS A 678 -22.46 8.68 -30.35
C LYS A 678 -21.91 7.32 -29.94
N LEU A 679 -21.36 7.29 -28.74
CA LEU A 679 -20.82 6.12 -28.06
C LEU A 679 -21.67 5.73 -26.86
N GLN A 680 -21.95 4.43 -26.72
CA GLN A 680 -22.67 3.82 -25.60
C GLN A 680 -21.73 2.92 -24.77
N LEU A 681 -21.72 3.08 -23.46
CA LEU A 681 -20.84 2.32 -22.57
C LEU A 681 -21.22 0.83 -22.56
N THR A 682 -20.22 -0.04 -22.77
CA THR A 682 -20.35 -1.50 -22.64
C THR A 682 -19.73 -1.99 -21.34
N TYR A 683 -18.48 -1.59 -21.07
CA TYR A 683 -17.78 -1.94 -19.84
C TYR A 683 -17.11 -0.72 -19.23
N SER A 684 -17.19 -0.59 -17.91
CA SER A 684 -16.21 0.20 -17.15
C SER A 684 -15.25 -0.75 -16.45
N LEU A 685 -13.98 -0.34 -16.42
CA LEU A 685 -12.87 -0.99 -15.74
C LEU A 685 -12.29 0.00 -14.73
N GLN A 686 -12.74 -0.09 -13.49
CA GLN A 686 -12.19 0.66 -12.36
C GLN A 686 -11.51 -0.30 -11.38
N GLN A 687 -10.46 0.17 -10.68
CA GLN A 687 -9.79 -0.61 -9.65
C GLN A 687 -10.80 -1.25 -8.68
N ASN A 688 -10.60 -2.55 -8.42
CA ASN A 688 -11.42 -3.43 -7.59
C ASN A 688 -12.81 -3.78 -8.15
N GLU A 689 -13.17 -3.38 -9.37
CA GLU A 689 -14.33 -3.98 -10.04
C GLU A 689 -14.05 -5.46 -10.33
N MET A 690 -15.08 -6.29 -10.18
CA MET A 690 -14.96 -7.74 -10.21
C MET A 690 -15.51 -8.29 -11.52
N PHE A 691 -14.81 -9.27 -12.08
CA PHE A 691 -15.14 -9.91 -13.34
C PHE A 691 -14.96 -11.42 -13.20
N ILE A 692 -15.92 -12.16 -13.74
CA ILE A 692 -15.76 -13.58 -14.05
C ILE A 692 -15.11 -13.67 -15.43
N MET A 693 -14.02 -14.44 -15.54
CA MET A 693 -13.23 -14.59 -16.76
C MET A 693 -13.23 -16.04 -17.23
N GLY A 694 -13.46 -16.25 -18.52
CA GLY A 694 -13.37 -17.55 -19.19
C GLY A 694 -14.65 -18.38 -19.17
N LEU A 695 -15.79 -17.78 -18.80
CA LEU A 695 -17.11 -18.40 -18.81
C LEU A 695 -18.06 -17.51 -19.61
N SER A 696 -18.93 -18.10 -20.42
CA SER A 696 -19.98 -17.36 -21.13
C SER A 696 -21.01 -16.76 -20.15
N PRO A 697 -21.71 -15.68 -20.52
CA PRO A 697 -22.78 -15.10 -19.70
C PRO A 697 -23.85 -16.12 -19.30
N GLU A 698 -24.20 -17.04 -20.20
CA GLU A 698 -25.20 -18.10 -19.99
C GLU A 698 -24.71 -19.11 -18.94
N GLU A 699 -23.46 -19.58 -19.06
CA GLU A 699 -22.84 -20.46 -18.06
C GLU A 699 -22.78 -19.79 -16.69
N VAL A 700 -22.40 -18.51 -16.64
CA VAL A 700 -22.38 -17.74 -15.37
C VAL A 700 -23.77 -17.73 -14.76
N GLN A 701 -24.82 -17.43 -15.53
CA GLN A 701 -26.19 -17.41 -15.02
C GLN A 701 -26.62 -18.77 -14.46
N GLU A 702 -26.29 -19.87 -15.14
CA GLU A 702 -26.58 -21.23 -14.68
C GLU A 702 -25.84 -21.56 -13.36
N ILE A 703 -24.54 -21.25 -13.28
CA ILE A 703 -23.71 -21.47 -12.09
C ILE A 703 -24.26 -20.71 -10.88
N ILE A 704 -24.76 -19.49 -11.11
CA ILE A 704 -25.38 -18.66 -10.07
C ILE A 704 -26.70 -19.28 -9.60
N GLN A 705 -27.54 -19.78 -10.52
CA GLN A 705 -28.81 -20.43 -10.18
C GLN A 705 -28.61 -21.71 -9.35
N ARG A 706 -27.61 -22.53 -9.71
CA ARG A 706 -27.26 -23.75 -8.95
C ARG A 706 -26.44 -23.48 -7.69
N LYS A 707 -26.07 -22.22 -7.42
CA LYS A 707 -25.28 -21.77 -6.27
C LYS A 707 -23.89 -22.43 -6.16
N ASP A 708 -23.27 -22.74 -7.29
CA ASP A 708 -21.92 -23.32 -7.33
C ASP A 708 -20.84 -22.22 -7.26
N TYR A 709 -20.73 -21.62 -6.07
CA TYR A 709 -19.78 -20.55 -5.81
C TYR A 709 -18.32 -21.01 -5.87
N SER A 710 -18.06 -22.32 -5.72
CA SER A 710 -16.71 -22.88 -5.83
C SER A 710 -16.19 -22.70 -7.25
N LEU A 711 -17.03 -22.93 -8.27
CA LEU A 711 -16.66 -22.69 -9.65
C LEU A 711 -16.50 -21.19 -9.95
N ILE A 712 -17.42 -20.34 -9.47
CA ILE A 712 -17.30 -18.87 -9.62
C ILE A 712 -15.96 -18.38 -9.05
N SER A 713 -15.60 -18.86 -7.86
CA SER A 713 -14.38 -18.49 -7.16
C SER A 713 -13.13 -18.71 -8.00
N ARG A 714 -13.06 -19.78 -8.81
CA ARG A 714 -11.92 -20.12 -9.68
C ARG A 714 -11.77 -19.19 -10.88
N HIS A 715 -12.86 -18.53 -11.28
CA HIS A 715 -12.92 -17.65 -12.45
C HIS A 715 -13.06 -16.17 -12.06
N LEU A 716 -13.02 -15.84 -10.78
CA LEU A 716 -13.30 -14.51 -10.27
C LEU A 716 -12.02 -13.68 -10.09
N TYR A 717 -11.96 -12.55 -10.78
CA TYR A 717 -10.84 -11.63 -10.76
C TYR A 717 -11.28 -10.20 -10.45
N ARG A 718 -10.42 -9.44 -9.80
CA ARG A 718 -10.57 -7.99 -9.60
C ARG A 718 -9.66 -7.22 -10.54
N VAL A 719 -10.13 -6.09 -11.05
CA VAL A 719 -9.27 -5.13 -11.76
C VAL A 719 -8.22 -4.59 -10.79
N GLN A 720 -6.94 -4.74 -11.11
CA GLN A 720 -5.82 -4.30 -10.29
C GLN A 720 -5.19 -3.01 -10.81
N LYS A 721 -4.74 -3.02 -12.07
CA LYS A 721 -4.08 -1.90 -12.77
C LYS A 721 -4.68 -1.75 -14.16
N ILE A 722 -4.74 -0.51 -14.66
CA ILE A 722 -5.34 -0.17 -15.95
C ILE A 722 -4.50 0.90 -16.66
N SER A 723 -4.24 0.67 -17.93
CA SER A 723 -3.61 1.59 -18.87
C SER A 723 -4.11 1.29 -20.28
N THR A 724 -3.88 2.21 -21.22
CA THR A 724 -4.27 2.04 -22.63
C THR A 724 -3.85 0.67 -23.15
N SER A 725 -4.83 -0.12 -23.62
CA SER A 725 -4.64 -1.48 -24.14
C SER A 725 -3.88 -2.42 -23.20
N ASN A 726 -3.93 -2.21 -21.89
CA ASN A 726 -3.26 -3.06 -20.91
C ASN A 726 -4.07 -3.11 -19.60
N TYR A 727 -4.78 -4.22 -19.41
CA TYR A 727 -5.70 -4.47 -18.31
C TYR A 727 -5.19 -5.61 -17.44
N MET A 728 -4.92 -5.32 -16.17
CA MET A 728 -4.39 -6.30 -15.24
C MET A 728 -5.45 -6.70 -14.24
N PHE A 729 -5.78 -7.99 -14.23
CA PHE A 729 -6.75 -8.61 -13.35
C PHE A 729 -6.05 -9.51 -12.36
N ARG A 730 -6.42 -9.45 -11.08
CA ARG A 730 -5.86 -10.32 -10.04
C ARG A 730 -6.94 -11.24 -9.49
N HIS A 731 -6.61 -12.50 -9.28
CA HIS A 731 -7.54 -13.46 -8.71
C HIS A 731 -7.98 -12.98 -7.32
N HIS A 732 -9.25 -13.13 -6.98
CA HIS A 732 -9.83 -12.48 -5.79
C HIS A 732 -9.20 -12.96 -4.46
N LEU A 733 -8.66 -14.18 -4.45
CA LEU A 733 -7.99 -14.81 -3.32
C LEU A 733 -6.62 -14.23 -3.00
N GLU A 734 -5.93 -13.61 -3.96
CA GLU A 734 -4.53 -13.22 -3.79
C GLU A 734 -4.38 -12.01 -2.88
N THR A 735 -3.55 -12.16 -1.85
CA THR A 735 -3.29 -11.15 -0.81
C THR A 735 -2.12 -10.23 -1.16
N GLU A 736 -1.21 -10.68 -2.01
CA GLU A 736 0.03 -9.99 -2.35
C GLU A 736 0.10 -9.63 -3.84
N ILE A 737 0.96 -8.64 -4.15
CA ILE A 737 1.26 -8.24 -5.53
C ILE A 737 2.48 -9.01 -6.01
N ASP A 738 2.22 -10.21 -6.51
CA ASP A 738 3.16 -11.06 -7.23
C ASP A 738 2.83 -11.01 -8.74
N ASP A 739 3.74 -10.42 -9.54
CA ASP A 739 3.66 -10.28 -11.01
C ASP A 739 4.70 -11.21 -11.70
N SER A 740 5.22 -12.23 -11.00
CA SER A 740 6.20 -13.19 -11.52
C SER A 740 5.66 -14.07 -12.66
N LYS A 741 6.56 -14.75 -13.36
CA LYS A 741 6.16 -15.69 -14.43
C LYS A 741 5.37 -16.86 -13.85
N GLU A 742 5.81 -17.35 -12.69
CA GLU A 742 5.17 -18.41 -11.91
C GLU A 742 3.74 -18.00 -11.54
N ALA A 743 3.56 -16.77 -11.03
CA ALA A 743 2.23 -16.23 -10.71
C ALA A 743 1.29 -16.16 -11.92
N LYS A 744 1.82 -15.77 -13.08
CA LYS A 744 1.06 -15.74 -14.33
C LYS A 744 0.60 -17.15 -14.75
N VAL A 745 1.52 -18.12 -14.72
CA VAL A 745 1.23 -19.51 -15.09
C VAL A 745 0.24 -20.15 -14.10
N SER A 746 0.35 -19.84 -12.81
CA SER A 746 -0.60 -20.26 -11.77
C SER A 746 -1.94 -19.51 -11.79
N LYS A 747 -2.19 -18.66 -12.80
CA LYS A 747 -3.41 -17.85 -12.95
C LYS A 747 -3.72 -16.96 -11.73
N LYS A 748 -2.70 -16.58 -10.95
CA LYS A 748 -2.84 -15.59 -9.85
C LYS A 748 -3.25 -14.22 -10.40
N PHE A 749 -2.82 -13.90 -11.62
CA PHE A 749 -3.25 -12.73 -12.34
C PHE A 749 -3.39 -13.02 -13.84
N ILE A 750 -4.16 -12.18 -14.53
CA ILE A 750 -4.32 -12.16 -15.98
C ILE A 750 -3.88 -10.78 -16.45
N ASN A 751 -2.99 -10.75 -17.45
CA ASN A 751 -2.59 -9.52 -18.12
C ASN A 751 -3.11 -9.54 -19.56
N ILE A 752 -4.00 -8.62 -19.88
CA ILE A 752 -4.69 -8.52 -21.17
C ILE A 752 -4.18 -7.27 -21.90
N GLN A 753 -3.51 -7.47 -23.02
CA GLN A 753 -2.80 -6.41 -23.77
C GLN A 753 -3.56 -5.90 -25.01
N SER A 754 -4.85 -6.23 -25.15
CA SER A 754 -5.70 -5.66 -26.19
C SER A 754 -7.18 -5.82 -25.85
N MET A 755 -8.01 -4.94 -26.40
CA MET A 755 -9.47 -5.06 -26.30
C MET A 755 -10.01 -6.34 -26.95
N LYS A 756 -9.44 -6.77 -28.09
CA LYS A 756 -9.80 -8.05 -28.72
C LYS A 756 -9.56 -9.23 -27.77
N SER A 757 -8.41 -9.25 -27.10
CA SER A 757 -8.11 -10.28 -26.10
C SER A 757 -9.05 -10.18 -24.90
N PHE A 758 -9.40 -8.96 -24.45
CA PHE A 758 -10.36 -8.77 -23.35
C PHE A 758 -11.70 -9.43 -23.65
N PHE A 759 -12.28 -9.21 -24.83
CA PHE A 759 -13.52 -9.88 -25.23
C PHE A 759 -13.35 -11.40 -25.38
N GLY A 760 -12.18 -11.88 -25.81
CA GLY A 760 -11.88 -13.31 -25.90
C GLY A 760 -11.88 -14.06 -24.54
N TYR A 761 -11.82 -13.33 -23.42
CA TYR A 761 -11.98 -13.89 -22.09
C TYR A 761 -13.44 -13.97 -21.62
N ASN A 762 -14.43 -13.61 -22.44
CA ASN A 762 -15.85 -13.55 -22.05
C ASN A 762 -16.07 -12.85 -20.68
N PRO A 763 -15.67 -11.58 -20.56
CA PRO A 763 -15.63 -10.91 -19.26
C PRO A 763 -17.05 -10.60 -18.77
N VAL A 764 -17.49 -11.25 -17.68
CA VAL A 764 -18.79 -10.96 -17.06
C VAL A 764 -18.56 -10.13 -15.81
N LYS A 765 -19.00 -8.87 -15.84
CA LYS A 765 -18.89 -7.97 -14.69
C LYS A 765 -19.89 -8.36 -13.61
N ILE A 766 -19.42 -8.49 -12.37
CA ILE A 766 -20.28 -8.79 -11.22
C ILE A 766 -20.00 -7.85 -10.05
N ARG A 767 -20.94 -7.75 -9.12
CA ARG A 767 -20.72 -7.10 -7.82
C ARG A 767 -21.03 -8.08 -6.70
N ILE A 768 -20.21 -8.05 -5.65
CA ILE A 768 -20.42 -8.84 -4.44
C ILE A 768 -20.64 -7.87 -3.28
N ASN A 769 -21.74 -8.04 -2.55
CA ASN A 769 -22.04 -7.20 -1.38
C ASN A 769 -21.24 -7.66 -0.14
N CYS A 770 -21.39 -6.94 0.98
CA CYS A 770 -20.63 -7.24 2.20
C CYS A 770 -21.04 -8.55 2.89
N LEU A 771 -22.17 -9.16 2.53
CA LEU A 771 -22.59 -10.48 3.00
C LEU A 771 -22.14 -11.61 2.06
N GLY A 772 -21.40 -11.28 0.99
CA GLY A 772 -20.96 -12.26 0.01
C GLY A 772 -22.02 -12.63 -1.03
N GLN A 773 -23.15 -11.92 -1.08
CA GLN A 773 -24.19 -12.15 -2.08
C GLN A 773 -23.83 -11.41 -3.37
N MET A 774 -24.06 -12.06 -4.51
CA MET A 774 -23.85 -11.45 -5.82
C MET A 774 -25.05 -10.58 -6.19
N VAL A 775 -24.73 -9.41 -6.73
CA VAL A 775 -25.66 -8.47 -7.35
C VAL A 775 -25.17 -8.33 -8.77
N ILE A 776 -25.99 -8.76 -9.73
CA ILE A 776 -25.73 -8.58 -11.16
C ILE A 776 -26.27 -7.21 -11.56
#